data_AF-A0AAJ5C5B2-F1
#
_entry.id   AF-A0AAJ5C5B2-F1
#
_cell.length_a   1.000
_cell.length_b   1.000
_cell.length_c   1.000
_cell.angle_alpha   90.00
_cell.angle_beta   90.00
_cell.angle_gamma   90.00
#
_symmetry.space_group_name_H-M   'P 1'
#
loop_
_entity.id
_entity.type
_entity.pdbx_description
1 polymer ?
#
loop_
_entity_poly.entity_id
_entity_poly.type
_entity_poly.pdbx_seq_one_letter_code
_entity_poly.pdbx_strand_id
1 'polypeptide(L)'
;MSSPDRRENRKSDSSSDRPHSSSSENDDQIRPVGQTPYPNFLGYESRSSTLTPHGELSSLAYTPRSESPSGSWDTTRDKITQNETSNTIAEFEAAKDSAGAIGSGVVQDEKKPRDDQPAKIAASGYLDYADGLRGIAMILVFNGHFIDNTFVGTHPKTIQNGTPVGLLRSPIGLVLFYMLSGRLNATSYFKNKALGRPIRFSVIPQAIVRRALRLLIVGGVWLVIQKVECGTHAFDYTVIAEGWLQSGNLGYPLWCNVDYTNPSPYASDWKISTSFGDIIVGLLRLATNRDYLQQLLETSMLWSIVPQLWGMISVLMLLPIVMFLRPSRRFVLYALLLILQGYTYNQNIPFTIGAVAADLKASGYIKKFNQKSRLTFLATEFAMAGFFVGAFCYNPIIIGIDKGLQRITDRDGVLGYNITEFTAGRMPSYLILAGTLYYWLEMSVVLQWLVGNWAFKALGRVALGFYVCQMSIIYGIMPHLVIYFRDRGYTFWSNMWSTWAITFFSAYVVAWIVSHTLDKWAMIFSDWFAATIIKNDTWTTLNLAAVNTFNGVVYGLPAIARATPGWFVTKWGQTKHFFWTLFHWRTMVEAPAPPSHPMEVGLQMNELHSTLFDADISDDEQAVRTRWMLRALSFMAPIQVAIILGLGFIWMWFNPWSDYILDGFADFSTIWRLLWALALPYCIITTLGFATPDITRTPEQQMKKPVVREHIHRLFIVSVTRGSNPETTRRAHLHLKKLEKYHPAVRAIVLTDEPYYYPDLDNVMTPKAYKSPLGKAKHKAKALDYFRSSMKLTPYDWVLHMDEESTMDAESLRGCMDFIRYNTAHIGQGIIIYNGKRETYWKNWFFGVADCIRVGDELARFSLQGNIIKRPVFGVHGSFLMINGDVENKVTWDFGSLAEDFEFSQAAWGKGFTLGRIHGVVREQSPEGWMDFIKQRRRWYMGIRGINGLFFLPQIAIKLWTAGIFCLVATLVNIPFSLLLEWSGETPRWLYVISCFCFGNFYWLYYSGLFFSEIDYGYKWHQMWQIPVHAVALLILQPIMAFVEGMAVVYAMSTEDGEVGFQVIKK
;
A
#
# COMPACT_ATOMS: atom_id res chain seq x y z
N MET A 1 24.08 -67.25 -34.86
CA MET A 1 24.43 -67.24 -33.42
C MET A 1 23.52 -66.25 -32.72
N SER A 2 22.85 -66.53 -31.61
CA SER A 2 22.42 -67.83 -31.05
C SER A 2 21.51 -67.55 -29.85
N SER A 3 20.26 -68.02 -29.92
CA SER A 3 19.33 -68.17 -28.79
C SER A 3 19.93 -69.10 -27.71
N PRO A 4 19.43 -69.15 -26.47
CA PRO A 4 18.03 -69.52 -26.11
C PRO A 4 17.39 -68.50 -25.12
N ASP A 5 16.14 -68.54 -24.63
CA ASP A 5 14.84 -69.24 -24.84
C ASP A 5 13.85 -68.58 -23.81
N ARG A 6 12.54 -68.83 -23.57
CA ARG A 6 11.26 -69.39 -24.12
C ARG A 6 10.21 -69.06 -22.99
N ARG A 7 8.87 -69.17 -23.02
CA ARG A 7 7.70 -69.45 -23.91
C ARG A 7 6.44 -69.21 -23.01
N GLU A 8 5.18 -69.06 -23.40
CA GLU A 8 4.38 -68.85 -24.64
C GLU A 8 2.96 -68.35 -24.14
N ASN A 9 1.81 -68.27 -24.83
CA ASN A 9 1.36 -68.68 -26.17
C ASN A 9 0.13 -67.86 -26.64
N ARG A 10 0.10 -67.48 -27.94
CA ARG A 10 -1.10 -67.34 -28.84
C ARG A 10 -2.22 -66.34 -28.44
N LYS A 11 -3.07 -65.80 -29.33
CA LYS A 11 -3.36 -65.90 -30.79
C LYS A 11 -4.10 -64.59 -31.20
N SER A 12 -4.24 -64.08 -32.42
CA SER A 12 -3.59 -64.22 -33.76
C SER A 12 -4.07 -63.07 -34.68
N ASP A 13 -3.27 -62.77 -35.71
CA ASP A 13 -3.61 -62.42 -37.12
C ASP A 13 -5.06 -62.00 -37.47
N SER A 14 -5.34 -60.99 -38.32
CA SER A 14 -4.69 -60.72 -39.62
C SER A 14 -5.20 -59.42 -40.30
N SER A 15 -4.42 -58.87 -41.27
CA SER A 15 -4.82 -58.01 -42.43
C SER A 15 -5.64 -56.70 -42.22
N SER A 16 -5.52 -55.65 -43.05
CA SER A 16 -4.56 -55.30 -44.13
C SER A 16 -4.69 -53.83 -44.56
N ASP A 17 -3.56 -53.20 -44.91
CA ASP A 17 -3.36 -52.14 -45.91
C ASP A 17 -4.08 -50.77 -45.84
N ARG A 18 -3.54 -49.84 -46.66
CA ARG A 18 -3.89 -48.40 -46.84
C ARG A 18 -4.36 -48.19 -48.31
N PRO A 19 -4.51 -46.97 -48.88
CA PRO A 19 -4.72 -45.61 -48.33
C PRO A 19 -5.81 -44.75 -49.05
N HIS A 20 -5.95 -43.48 -48.62
CA HIS A 20 -6.29 -42.26 -49.40
C HIS A 20 -7.74 -41.80 -49.76
N SER A 21 -7.91 -40.48 -49.56
CA SER A 21 -8.56 -39.45 -50.41
C SER A 21 -10.09 -39.31 -50.56
N SER A 22 -10.63 -38.36 -49.76
CA SER A 22 -11.26 -37.08 -50.19
C SER A 22 -12.71 -36.95 -50.72
N SER A 23 -13.31 -35.82 -50.27
CA SER A 23 -14.25 -34.88 -50.92
C SER A 23 -15.76 -35.16 -50.99
N SER A 24 -16.53 -34.06 -50.77
CA SER A 24 -17.94 -33.77 -51.16
C SER A 24 -19.08 -34.65 -50.61
N GLU A 25 -20.30 -34.15 -50.38
CA GLU A 25 -20.79 -32.82 -49.93
C GLU A 25 -22.28 -32.97 -49.53
N ASN A 26 -22.76 -32.08 -48.64
CA ASN A 26 -24.14 -31.57 -48.52
C ASN A 26 -25.37 -32.42 -48.07
N ASP A 27 -26.14 -31.74 -47.19
CA ASP A 27 -27.60 -31.60 -47.07
C ASP A 27 -28.54 -32.68 -46.43
N ASP A 28 -29.25 -32.17 -45.40
CA ASP A 28 -30.66 -32.40 -44.98
C ASP A 28 -31.28 -33.81 -44.86
N GLN A 29 -31.80 -34.12 -43.65
CA GLN A 29 -33.20 -33.79 -43.29
C GLN A 29 -33.50 -34.04 -41.79
N ILE A 30 -34.69 -33.62 -41.32
CA ILE A 30 -35.05 -33.42 -39.89
C ILE A 30 -36.46 -33.99 -39.56
N ARG A 31 -36.67 -34.49 -38.32
CA ARG A 31 -37.97 -34.78 -37.62
C ARG A 31 -38.82 -35.98 -38.11
N PRO A 32 -39.90 -36.42 -37.38
CA PRO A 32 -40.19 -36.43 -35.92
C PRO A 32 -40.90 -37.75 -35.44
N VAL A 33 -41.81 -37.63 -34.44
CA VAL A 33 -42.82 -38.59 -33.90
C VAL A 33 -42.35 -39.46 -32.71
N GLY A 34 -43.11 -39.65 -31.61
CA GLY A 34 -44.51 -39.27 -31.30
C GLY A 34 -44.85 -39.18 -29.79
N GLN A 35 -46.13 -39.12 -29.43
CA GLN A 35 -46.64 -38.76 -28.08
C GLN A 35 -47.56 -39.81 -27.43
N THR A 36 -47.63 -39.80 -26.07
CA THR A 36 -48.80 -40.16 -25.21
C THR A 36 -49.27 -41.65 -25.18
N PRO A 37 -50.06 -42.14 -24.18
CA PRO A 37 -51.03 -41.42 -23.32
C PRO A 37 -51.15 -41.78 -21.80
N TYR A 38 -52.06 -41.02 -21.16
CA TYR A 38 -52.72 -41.11 -19.82
C TYR A 38 -53.53 -42.42 -19.58
N PRO A 39 -54.05 -42.80 -18.36
CA PRO A 39 -54.99 -41.97 -17.52
C PRO A 39 -55.25 -42.23 -15.99
N ASN A 40 -55.85 -41.20 -15.34
CA ASN A 40 -56.80 -41.18 -14.17
C ASN A 40 -56.42 -41.89 -12.82
N PHE A 41 -57.16 -41.85 -11.67
CA PHE A 41 -58.41 -41.21 -11.14
C PHE A 41 -58.06 -40.62 -9.71
N LEU A 42 -58.44 -39.40 -9.28
CA LEU A 42 -59.73 -38.84 -8.79
C LEU A 42 -60.09 -39.16 -7.30
N GLY A 43 -60.38 -38.13 -6.47
CA GLY A 43 -60.96 -38.28 -5.12
C GLY A 43 -61.32 -36.99 -4.36
N TYR A 44 -62.63 -36.71 -4.23
CA TYR A 44 -63.39 -35.74 -3.38
C TYR A 44 -62.67 -34.84 -2.36
N GLU A 45 -62.89 -33.51 -2.30
CA GLU A 45 -64.12 -32.75 -1.94
C GLU A 45 -64.60 -32.87 -0.47
N SER A 46 -64.73 -31.74 0.23
CA SER A 46 -66.06 -31.12 0.49
C SER A 46 -66.00 -29.77 1.23
N ARG A 47 -66.87 -28.83 0.80
CA ARG A 47 -67.72 -27.86 1.56
C ARG A 47 -67.16 -27.02 2.73
N SER A 48 -67.63 -25.79 3.00
CA SER A 48 -68.30 -24.72 2.22
C SER A 48 -68.66 -23.54 3.17
N SER A 49 -68.79 -22.30 2.63
CA SER A 49 -69.61 -21.19 3.21
C SER A 49 -69.09 -20.54 4.53
N THR A 50 -69.32 -19.26 4.87
CA THR A 50 -69.93 -18.11 4.16
C THR A 50 -69.56 -16.75 4.81
N LEU A 51 -69.83 -15.66 4.07
CA LEU A 51 -70.20 -14.30 4.55
C LEU A 51 -69.16 -13.38 5.23
N THR A 52 -68.95 -12.23 4.57
CA THR A 52 -68.61 -10.89 5.08
C THR A 52 -69.92 -10.15 5.55
N PRO A 53 -70.04 -8.81 5.81
CA PRO A 53 -69.10 -7.66 5.69
C PRO A 53 -69.19 -6.52 6.75
N HIS A 54 -68.41 -5.43 6.54
CA HIS A 54 -68.51 -4.04 7.11
C HIS A 54 -68.34 -3.84 8.65
N GLY A 55 -68.01 -2.64 9.17
CA GLY A 55 -67.55 -1.39 8.54
C GLY A 55 -67.35 -0.19 9.51
N GLU A 56 -66.56 0.80 9.06
CA GLU A 56 -66.53 2.26 9.40
C GLU A 56 -66.15 2.87 10.79
N LEU A 57 -65.29 3.90 10.71
CA LEU A 57 -65.27 5.25 11.35
C LEU A 57 -65.24 5.51 12.89
N SER A 58 -64.08 6.02 13.33
CA SER A 58 -63.87 7.38 13.94
C SER A 58 -63.90 7.68 15.47
N SER A 59 -62.76 8.24 15.95
CA SER A 59 -62.62 9.45 16.81
C SER A 59 -62.64 9.42 18.37
N LEU A 60 -62.04 10.48 18.94
CA LEU A 60 -62.21 11.13 20.28
C LEU A 60 -61.68 10.51 21.61
N ALA A 61 -60.45 10.92 21.98
CA ALA A 61 -60.06 11.78 23.12
C ALA A 61 -60.44 11.57 24.63
N TYR A 62 -59.41 11.77 25.48
CA TYR A 62 -59.36 12.37 26.84
C TYR A 62 -59.48 11.53 28.15
N THR A 63 -59.21 12.19 29.30
CA THR A 63 -58.78 11.68 30.65
C THR A 63 -59.76 12.16 31.77
N PRO A 64 -59.49 12.26 33.13
CA PRO A 64 -58.39 11.85 34.04
C PRO A 64 -58.84 11.32 35.48
N ARG A 65 -57.93 11.36 36.49
CA ARG A 65 -58.09 11.25 38.00
C ARG A 65 -58.35 9.84 38.61
N SER A 66 -58.07 9.54 39.90
CA SER A 66 -57.10 10.01 40.94
C SER A 66 -57.04 8.95 42.11
N GLU A 67 -56.68 9.07 43.41
CA GLU A 67 -56.43 10.14 44.43
C GLU A 67 -55.38 9.69 45.52
N SER A 68 -55.57 9.94 46.84
CA SER A 68 -54.67 9.63 48.01
C SER A 68 -55.46 9.73 49.37
N PRO A 69 -54.94 9.76 50.65
CA PRO A 69 -53.56 9.74 51.23
C PRO A 69 -53.36 8.94 52.59
N SER A 70 -52.25 9.22 53.32
CA SER A 70 -51.95 9.00 54.79
C SER A 70 -51.60 7.60 55.35
N GLY A 71 -50.75 7.42 56.39
CA GLY A 71 -49.71 8.31 56.95
C GLY A 71 -49.30 8.12 58.44
N SER A 72 -48.02 7.86 58.76
CA SER A 72 -47.36 8.11 60.07
C SER A 72 -45.81 8.21 59.93
N TRP A 73 -45.08 8.57 61.00
CA TRP A 73 -43.71 9.14 60.93
C TRP A 73 -42.64 8.42 61.79
N ASP A 74 -41.36 8.54 61.39
CA ASP A 74 -40.29 9.09 62.25
C ASP A 74 -39.09 9.63 61.40
N THR A 75 -38.07 10.18 62.06
CA THR A 75 -36.98 11.05 61.61
C THR A 75 -35.82 10.31 60.91
N THR A 76 -35.11 10.89 59.93
CA THR A 76 -34.18 12.05 60.08
C THR A 76 -33.78 12.66 58.71
N ARG A 77 -33.37 13.96 58.72
CA ARG A 77 -32.57 14.75 57.73
C ARG A 77 -32.41 14.17 56.29
N ASP A 78 -32.88 14.82 55.22
CA ASP A 78 -32.42 16.12 54.71
C ASP A 78 -33.45 16.84 53.80
N LYS A 79 -33.28 18.16 53.59
CA LYS A 79 -34.07 19.00 52.64
C LYS A 79 -33.34 20.32 52.31
N ILE A 80 -33.81 21.02 51.26
CA ILE A 80 -33.14 22.12 50.52
C ILE A 80 -32.04 21.54 49.58
N THR A 81 -31.88 21.91 48.30
CA THR A 81 -32.47 23.01 47.50
C THR A 81 -33.24 22.49 46.26
N GLN A 82 -34.21 23.26 45.74
CA GLN A 82 -34.78 23.05 44.40
C GLN A 82 -35.04 24.36 43.62
N ASN A 83 -34.18 25.37 43.81
CA ASN A 83 -34.27 26.70 43.17
C ASN A 83 -32.98 27.15 42.45
N GLU A 84 -31.95 26.31 42.39
CA GLU A 84 -30.65 26.64 41.75
C GLU A 84 -30.50 26.03 40.34
N THR A 85 -31.34 25.04 40.00
CA THR A 85 -31.26 24.25 38.76
C THR A 85 -31.82 24.96 37.52
N SER A 86 -32.57 26.05 37.66
CA SER A 86 -33.06 26.83 36.51
C SER A 86 -31.99 27.79 35.96
N ASN A 87 -31.32 28.54 36.84
CA ASN A 87 -30.32 29.52 36.45
C ASN A 87 -29.04 28.84 35.94
N THR A 88 -28.63 27.74 36.56
CA THR A 88 -27.47 26.96 36.10
C THR A 88 -27.67 26.37 34.70
N ILE A 89 -28.89 26.00 34.29
CA ILE A 89 -29.14 25.54 32.91
C ILE A 89 -28.96 26.69 31.91
N ALA A 90 -29.47 27.88 32.21
CA ALA A 90 -29.29 29.05 31.34
C ALA A 90 -27.81 29.46 31.19
N GLU A 91 -27.04 29.44 32.29
CA GLU A 91 -25.59 29.68 32.24
C GLU A 91 -24.84 28.56 31.51
N PHE A 92 -25.28 27.30 31.62
CA PHE A 92 -24.64 26.17 30.92
C PHE A 92 -24.92 26.20 29.41
N GLU A 93 -26.10 26.66 28.97
CA GLU A 93 -26.37 26.86 27.55
C GLU A 93 -25.63 28.09 27.00
N ALA A 94 -25.55 29.19 27.74
CA ALA A 94 -24.72 30.34 27.37
C ALA A 94 -23.22 29.98 27.27
N ALA A 95 -22.70 29.16 28.18
CA ALA A 95 -21.32 28.65 28.14
C ALA A 95 -21.08 27.69 26.97
N LYS A 96 -22.05 26.82 26.66
CA LYS A 96 -22.02 25.86 25.55
C LYS A 96 -22.00 26.54 24.19
N ASP A 97 -22.80 27.58 23.99
CA ASP A 97 -22.81 28.33 22.72
C ASP A 97 -21.60 29.27 22.61
N SER A 98 -21.12 29.82 23.73
CA SER A 98 -19.85 30.56 23.77
C SER A 98 -18.63 29.69 23.43
N ALA A 99 -18.68 28.39 23.75
CA ALA A 99 -17.67 27.40 23.36
C ALA A 99 -17.81 26.91 21.90
N GLY A 100 -18.83 27.38 21.15
CA GLY A 100 -19.03 27.06 19.74
C GLY A 100 -18.14 27.85 18.77
N ALA A 101 -17.43 28.88 19.24
CA ALA A 101 -16.51 29.70 18.47
C ALA A 101 -15.06 29.53 18.94
N ILE A 102 -14.11 29.77 18.02
CA ILE A 102 -12.66 29.52 18.19
C ILE A 102 -12.33 28.02 18.29
N GLY A 103 -12.07 27.39 17.14
CA GLY A 103 -11.80 25.96 17.06
C GLY A 103 -10.40 25.54 17.53
N SER A 104 -10.32 24.38 18.18
CA SER A 104 -9.09 23.59 18.27
C SER A 104 -9.43 22.08 18.21
N GLY A 105 -8.58 21.29 17.56
CA GLY A 105 -8.87 19.87 17.33
C GLY A 105 -8.46 19.00 18.52
N VAL A 106 -9.45 18.51 19.28
CA VAL A 106 -9.25 17.52 20.35
C VAL A 106 -10.23 16.34 20.16
N VAL A 107 -9.68 15.13 20.30
CA VAL A 107 -10.30 13.81 20.54
C VAL A 107 -11.83 13.72 20.44
N GLN A 108 -12.34 12.93 19.50
CA GLN A 108 -13.69 12.36 19.62
C GLN A 108 -13.72 11.43 20.85
N ASP A 109 -14.62 11.68 21.81
CA ASP A 109 -14.87 10.77 22.91
C ASP A 109 -15.24 9.37 22.40
N GLU A 110 -14.39 8.37 22.69
CA GLU A 110 -14.79 6.98 22.54
C GLU A 110 -15.95 6.72 23.51
N LYS A 111 -17.16 6.54 22.97
CA LYS A 111 -18.30 6.00 23.72
C LYS A 111 -17.82 4.76 24.47
N LYS A 112 -17.82 4.79 25.82
CA LYS A 112 -17.44 3.67 26.68
C LYS A 112 -18.02 2.37 26.09
N PRO A 113 -17.18 1.38 25.72
CA PRO A 113 -17.67 0.19 25.06
C PRO A 113 -18.62 -0.54 26.01
N ARG A 114 -19.80 -0.88 25.48
CA ARG A 114 -20.79 -1.71 26.19
C ARG A 114 -20.12 -3.05 26.51
N ASP A 115 -20.16 -3.47 27.78
CA ASP A 115 -19.40 -4.63 28.30
C ASP A 115 -19.73 -5.97 27.61
N ASP A 116 -20.79 -6.02 26.81
CA ASP A 116 -21.20 -7.14 25.95
C ASP A 116 -20.43 -7.25 24.61
N GLN A 117 -19.64 -6.26 24.19
CA GLN A 117 -18.94 -6.28 22.88
C GLN A 117 -17.41 -6.21 22.97
N PRO A 118 -16.66 -6.98 22.15
CA PRO A 118 -15.22 -6.79 22.01
C PRO A 118 -14.94 -5.41 21.38
N ALA A 119 -14.21 -4.57 22.12
CA ALA A 119 -14.09 -3.14 21.84
C ALA A 119 -13.64 -2.81 20.40
N LYS A 120 -14.49 -2.09 19.66
CA LYS A 120 -14.21 -1.51 18.33
C LYS A 120 -13.36 -0.23 18.41
N ILE A 121 -12.24 -0.29 19.13
CA ILE A 121 -11.15 0.69 19.00
C ILE A 121 -10.56 0.53 17.58
N ALA A 122 -10.05 1.61 16.98
CA ALA A 122 -9.63 1.70 15.58
C ALA A 122 -8.46 0.74 15.18
N ALA A 123 -8.76 -0.54 15.01
CA ALA A 123 -7.79 -1.61 14.78
C ALA A 123 -7.43 -1.86 13.29
N SER A 124 -7.58 -0.85 12.42
CA SER A 124 -7.44 -0.99 10.96
C SER A 124 -6.03 -1.35 10.51
N GLY A 125 -5.01 -0.64 10.99
CA GLY A 125 -3.64 -0.72 10.43
C GLY A 125 -2.97 -2.10 10.48
N TYR A 126 -3.31 -2.95 11.46
CA TYR A 126 -2.56 -4.19 11.71
C TYR A 126 -3.09 -5.43 10.96
N LEU A 127 -4.29 -5.35 10.38
CA LEU A 127 -4.86 -6.39 9.51
C LEU A 127 -4.98 -5.92 8.05
N ASP A 128 -4.69 -4.66 7.74
CA ASP A 128 -5.04 -4.05 6.46
C ASP A 128 -4.36 -4.75 5.26
N TYR A 129 -3.17 -5.34 5.43
CA TYR A 129 -2.52 -6.15 4.39
C TYR A 129 -3.08 -7.58 4.24
N ALA A 130 -3.79 -8.11 5.25
CA ALA A 130 -4.42 -9.42 5.15
C ALA A 130 -5.54 -9.42 4.10
N ASP A 131 -6.33 -8.35 4.05
CA ASP A 131 -7.27 -8.14 2.93
C ASP A 131 -6.50 -8.01 1.61
N GLY A 132 -5.41 -7.26 1.56
CA GLY A 132 -4.51 -7.22 0.42
C GLY A 132 -4.09 -8.61 -0.09
N LEU A 133 -3.75 -9.53 0.81
CA LEU A 133 -3.32 -10.89 0.46
C LEU A 133 -4.48 -11.74 -0.07
N ARG A 134 -5.71 -11.50 0.38
CA ARG A 134 -6.92 -12.05 -0.27
C ARG A 134 -7.01 -11.55 -1.70
N GLY A 135 -6.81 -10.25 -1.93
CA GLY A 135 -6.86 -9.64 -3.25
C GLY A 135 -5.89 -10.32 -4.21
N ILE A 136 -4.62 -10.48 -3.82
CA ILE A 136 -3.63 -11.20 -4.63
C ILE A 136 -4.04 -12.66 -4.85
N ALA A 137 -4.47 -13.38 -3.81
CA ALA A 137 -4.95 -14.76 -3.94
C ALA A 137 -6.11 -14.89 -4.94
N MET A 138 -7.03 -13.92 -5.01
CA MET A 138 -8.11 -13.91 -5.99
C MET A 138 -7.61 -13.68 -7.42
N ILE A 139 -6.59 -12.83 -7.62
CA ILE A 139 -5.97 -12.64 -8.94
C ILE A 139 -5.35 -13.96 -9.42
N LEU A 140 -4.62 -14.68 -8.56
CA LEU A 140 -4.01 -15.98 -8.90
C LEU A 140 -5.07 -17.02 -9.33
N VAL A 141 -6.18 -17.10 -8.59
CA VAL A 141 -7.24 -18.09 -8.84
C VAL A 141 -8.11 -17.71 -10.06
N PHE A 142 -8.41 -16.43 -10.27
CA PHE A 142 -9.06 -15.96 -11.50
C PHE A 142 -8.19 -16.21 -12.73
N ASN A 143 -6.92 -15.83 -12.67
CA ASN A 143 -5.99 -16.00 -13.77
C ASN A 143 -5.83 -17.49 -14.13
N GLY A 144 -5.66 -18.37 -13.13
CA GLY A 144 -5.63 -19.82 -13.36
C GLY A 144 -6.78 -20.28 -14.25
N HIS A 145 -8.01 -20.05 -13.81
CA HIS A 145 -9.21 -20.50 -14.53
C HIS A 145 -9.46 -19.75 -15.85
N PHE A 146 -9.09 -18.47 -15.98
CA PHE A 146 -9.20 -17.76 -17.26
C PHE A 146 -8.20 -18.32 -18.29
N ILE A 147 -6.95 -18.52 -17.89
CA ILE A 147 -5.86 -18.99 -18.75
C ILE A 147 -6.10 -20.44 -19.18
N ASP A 148 -6.50 -21.31 -18.25
CA ASP A 148 -6.81 -22.72 -18.51
C ASP A 148 -7.93 -22.89 -19.55
N ASN A 149 -8.97 -22.04 -19.49
CA ASN A 149 -10.12 -22.07 -20.41
C ASN A 149 -9.95 -21.24 -21.70
N THR A 150 -8.74 -20.76 -22.02
CA THR A 150 -8.49 -19.94 -23.22
C THR A 150 -7.35 -20.47 -24.07
N PHE A 151 -6.11 -20.26 -23.65
CA PHE A 151 -4.94 -20.43 -24.51
C PHE A 151 -3.93 -21.47 -24.03
N VAL A 152 -4.23 -22.23 -22.96
CA VAL A 152 -3.31 -23.27 -22.44
C VAL A 152 -3.13 -24.44 -23.40
N GLY A 153 -4.21 -24.95 -24.01
CA GLY A 153 -4.12 -26.06 -24.96
C GLY A 153 -3.36 -25.71 -26.23
N THR A 154 -3.65 -24.54 -26.80
CA THR A 154 -3.03 -24.05 -28.05
C THR A 154 -1.66 -23.41 -27.87
N HIS A 155 -1.43 -22.70 -26.76
CA HIS A 155 -0.20 -21.96 -26.49
C HIS A 155 0.44 -22.36 -25.14
N PRO A 156 0.76 -23.66 -24.92
CA PRO A 156 1.27 -24.16 -23.64
C PRO A 156 2.62 -23.54 -23.24
N LYS A 157 3.37 -23.00 -24.21
CA LYS A 157 4.63 -22.27 -23.95
C LYS A 157 4.42 -20.90 -23.30
N THR A 158 3.24 -20.28 -23.41
CA THR A 158 3.04 -18.87 -23.03
C THR A 158 2.80 -18.65 -21.53
N ILE A 159 2.32 -19.65 -20.77
CA ILE A 159 2.34 -19.63 -19.29
C ILE A 159 2.64 -21.04 -18.77
N GLN A 160 3.93 -21.38 -18.76
CA GLN A 160 4.44 -22.69 -18.35
C GLN A 160 4.51 -22.86 -16.82
N ASN A 161 3.95 -23.96 -16.31
CA ASN A 161 4.04 -24.30 -14.89
C ASN A 161 5.49 -24.62 -14.49
N GLY A 162 5.95 -24.08 -13.36
CA GLY A 162 7.34 -24.20 -12.90
C GLY A 162 8.32 -23.19 -13.52
N THR A 163 7.84 -22.24 -14.33
CA THR A 163 8.56 -20.99 -14.63
C THR A 163 8.11 -19.89 -13.66
N PRO A 164 8.88 -18.80 -13.45
CA PRO A 164 8.41 -17.66 -12.65
C PRO A 164 7.07 -17.09 -13.15
N VAL A 165 6.84 -17.18 -14.46
CA VAL A 165 5.60 -16.77 -15.15
C VAL A 165 4.41 -17.66 -14.76
N GLY A 166 4.64 -18.95 -14.47
CA GLY A 166 3.63 -19.84 -13.90
C GLY A 166 3.06 -19.37 -12.55
N LEU A 167 3.67 -18.38 -11.87
CA LEU A 167 3.21 -17.92 -10.56
C LEU A 167 1.81 -17.32 -10.59
N LEU A 168 1.47 -16.49 -11.59
CA LEU A 168 0.12 -15.89 -11.65
C LEU A 168 -0.98 -16.87 -12.07
N ARG A 169 -0.63 -18.09 -12.52
CA ARG A 169 -1.52 -19.22 -12.80
C ARG A 169 -1.55 -20.24 -11.64
N SER A 170 -0.71 -20.06 -10.62
CA SER A 170 -0.40 -21.11 -9.64
C SER A 170 -1.54 -21.36 -8.63
N PRO A 171 -1.89 -22.62 -8.34
CA PRO A 171 -2.90 -22.97 -7.33
C PRO A 171 -2.51 -22.60 -5.89
N ILE A 172 -1.28 -22.10 -5.68
CA ILE A 172 -0.83 -21.45 -4.44
C ILE A 172 -1.85 -20.41 -3.93
N GLY A 173 -2.56 -19.69 -4.81
CA GLY A 173 -3.58 -18.71 -4.41
C GLY A 173 -4.68 -19.27 -3.52
N LEU A 174 -5.21 -20.46 -3.85
CA LEU A 174 -6.24 -21.12 -3.05
C LEU A 174 -5.69 -21.60 -1.69
N VAL A 175 -4.45 -22.09 -1.66
CA VAL A 175 -3.77 -22.50 -0.42
C VAL A 175 -3.52 -21.31 0.50
N LEU A 176 -3.07 -20.17 -0.04
CA LEU A 176 -2.91 -18.91 0.71
C LEU A 176 -4.23 -18.41 1.29
N PHE A 177 -5.34 -18.52 0.55
CA PHE A 177 -6.67 -18.15 1.00
C PHE A 177 -7.11 -18.99 2.23
N TYR A 178 -6.89 -20.31 2.19
CA TYR A 178 -7.13 -21.20 3.33
C TYR A 178 -6.23 -20.89 4.54
N MET A 179 -4.92 -20.67 4.33
CA MET A 179 -3.99 -20.27 5.40
C MET A 179 -4.43 -18.98 6.10
N LEU A 180 -4.85 -17.98 5.32
CA LEU A 180 -5.34 -16.72 5.88
C LEU A 180 -6.67 -16.89 6.62
N SER A 181 -7.57 -17.74 6.13
CA SER A 181 -8.85 -18.04 6.77
C SER A 181 -8.65 -18.63 8.18
N GLY A 182 -7.71 -19.57 8.33
CA GLY A 182 -7.32 -20.12 9.65
C GLY A 182 -6.73 -19.05 10.58
N ARG A 183 -5.81 -18.23 10.08
CA ARG A 183 -5.18 -17.14 10.86
C ARG A 183 -6.20 -16.12 11.36
N LEU A 184 -7.12 -15.66 10.52
CA LEU A 184 -8.08 -14.62 10.86
C LEU A 184 -9.13 -15.08 11.88
N ASN A 185 -9.39 -16.39 11.99
CA ASN A 185 -10.16 -16.95 13.10
C ASN A 185 -9.38 -16.89 14.42
N ALA A 186 -8.10 -17.26 14.42
CA ALA A 186 -7.27 -17.35 15.64
C ALA A 186 -6.82 -15.99 16.19
N THR A 187 -6.61 -14.99 15.32
CA THR A 187 -5.92 -13.73 15.65
C THR A 187 -6.53 -12.96 16.83
N SER A 188 -7.86 -12.84 16.91
CA SER A 188 -8.51 -12.09 18.01
C SER A 188 -8.32 -12.73 19.38
N TYR A 189 -8.26 -14.06 19.44
CA TYR A 189 -8.13 -14.82 20.67
C TYR A 189 -6.70 -14.74 21.21
N PHE A 190 -5.69 -14.95 20.36
CA PHE A 190 -4.30 -14.79 20.75
C PHE A 190 -3.93 -13.34 21.09
N LYS A 191 -4.51 -12.34 20.41
CA LYS A 191 -4.35 -10.92 20.79
C LYS A 191 -4.88 -10.65 22.21
N ASN A 192 -6.06 -11.17 22.57
CA ASN A 192 -6.60 -10.99 23.92
C ASN A 192 -5.75 -11.71 24.99
N LYS A 193 -5.26 -12.93 24.70
CA LYS A 193 -4.31 -13.64 25.59
C LYS A 193 -3.00 -12.86 25.79
N ALA A 194 -2.42 -12.30 24.73
CA ALA A 194 -1.20 -11.50 24.81
C ALA A 194 -1.38 -10.18 25.58
N LEU A 195 -2.59 -9.62 25.58
CA LEU A 195 -2.97 -8.42 26.34
C LEU A 195 -3.46 -8.73 27.78
N GLY A 196 -3.36 -9.98 28.24
CA GLY A 196 -3.82 -10.39 29.58
C GLY A 196 -5.33 -10.29 29.81
N ARG A 197 -6.14 -10.14 28.77
CA ARG A 197 -7.59 -9.91 28.87
C ARG A 197 -8.35 -11.23 29.07
N PRO A 198 -9.40 -11.28 29.93
CA PRO A 198 -10.19 -12.49 30.15
C PRO A 198 -10.91 -12.91 28.86
N ILE A 199 -10.83 -14.21 28.54
CA ILE A 199 -11.39 -14.78 27.31
C ILE A 199 -12.78 -15.36 27.62
N ARG A 200 -13.83 -14.75 27.06
CA ARG A 200 -15.20 -15.27 27.16
C ARG A 200 -15.40 -16.43 26.17
N PHE A 201 -15.08 -17.65 26.60
CA PHE A 201 -15.23 -18.87 25.78
C PHE A 201 -16.67 -19.14 25.32
N SER A 202 -17.68 -18.61 26.03
CA SER A 202 -19.10 -18.64 25.63
C SER A 202 -19.41 -18.02 24.27
N VAL A 203 -18.51 -17.19 23.73
CA VAL A 203 -18.67 -16.59 22.39
C VAL A 203 -18.22 -17.54 21.26
N ILE A 204 -17.49 -18.63 21.56
CA ILE A 204 -16.99 -19.56 20.53
C ILE A 204 -18.13 -20.29 19.79
N PRO A 205 -19.15 -20.88 20.43
CA PRO A 205 -20.29 -21.48 19.73
C PRO A 205 -21.01 -20.46 18.83
N GLN A 206 -21.22 -19.24 19.33
CA GLN A 206 -21.82 -18.15 18.56
C GLN A 206 -20.97 -17.80 17.31
N ALA A 207 -19.65 -17.76 17.45
CA ALA A 207 -18.73 -17.48 16.35
C ALA A 207 -18.66 -18.60 15.31
N ILE A 208 -18.83 -19.87 15.73
CA ILE A 208 -18.92 -21.04 14.83
C ILE A 208 -20.20 -20.94 13.98
N VAL A 209 -21.37 -20.88 14.61
CA VAL A 209 -22.68 -20.83 13.92
C VAL A 209 -22.74 -19.64 12.95
N ARG A 210 -22.33 -18.45 13.42
CA ARG A 210 -22.33 -17.21 12.64
C ARG A 210 -21.46 -17.29 11.37
N ARG A 211 -20.27 -17.91 11.45
CA ARG A 211 -19.36 -18.02 10.30
C ARG A 211 -19.80 -19.10 9.31
N ALA A 212 -20.34 -20.21 9.81
CA ALA A 212 -20.89 -21.28 9.00
C ALA A 212 -22.09 -20.79 8.17
N LEU A 213 -23.08 -20.19 8.84
CA LEU A 213 -24.34 -19.76 8.23
C LEU A 213 -24.12 -18.68 7.16
N ARG A 214 -23.23 -17.70 7.41
CA ARG A 214 -22.86 -16.67 6.43
C ARG A 214 -22.35 -17.27 5.11
N LEU A 215 -21.47 -18.26 5.17
CA LEU A 215 -20.89 -18.88 3.97
C LEU A 215 -21.89 -19.77 3.23
N LEU A 216 -22.70 -20.55 3.97
CA LEU A 216 -23.75 -21.37 3.38
C LEU A 216 -24.83 -20.51 2.70
N ILE A 217 -25.16 -19.32 3.24
CA ILE A 217 -26.06 -18.36 2.59
C ILE A 217 -25.45 -17.80 1.30
N VAL A 218 -24.22 -17.28 1.34
CA VAL A 218 -23.59 -16.66 0.15
C VAL A 218 -23.38 -17.70 -0.96
N GLY A 219 -22.88 -18.89 -0.62
CA GLY A 219 -22.70 -19.99 -1.56
C GLY A 219 -24.01 -20.58 -2.07
N GLY A 220 -25.01 -20.76 -1.19
CA GLY A 220 -26.31 -21.32 -1.57
C GLY A 220 -27.11 -20.40 -2.49
N VAL A 221 -27.13 -19.09 -2.22
CA VAL A 221 -27.78 -18.12 -3.12
C VAL A 221 -27.06 -18.05 -4.46
N TRP A 222 -25.72 -18.13 -4.50
CA TRP A 222 -25.01 -18.19 -5.77
C TRP A 222 -25.22 -19.52 -6.51
N LEU A 223 -25.35 -20.64 -5.81
CA LEU A 223 -25.70 -21.92 -6.44
C LEU A 223 -27.08 -21.85 -7.13
N VAL A 224 -28.07 -21.17 -6.52
CA VAL A 224 -29.37 -20.93 -7.16
C VAL A 224 -29.19 -20.10 -8.43
N ILE A 225 -28.43 -19.01 -8.38
CA ILE A 225 -28.11 -18.17 -9.56
C ILE A 225 -27.45 -19.02 -10.65
N GLN A 226 -26.41 -19.78 -10.32
CA GLN A 226 -25.66 -20.62 -11.24
C GLN A 226 -26.49 -21.72 -11.90
N LYS A 227 -27.47 -22.30 -11.19
CA LYS A 227 -28.41 -23.26 -11.78
C LYS A 227 -29.45 -22.55 -12.66
N VAL A 228 -29.89 -21.33 -12.31
CA VAL A 228 -30.75 -20.50 -13.20
C VAL A 228 -30.00 -20.07 -14.46
N GLU A 229 -28.70 -19.74 -14.38
CA GLU A 229 -27.84 -19.46 -15.55
C GLU A 229 -27.78 -20.67 -16.50
N CYS A 230 -27.61 -21.89 -15.97
CA CYS A 230 -27.74 -23.12 -16.76
C CYS A 230 -29.11 -23.21 -17.46
N GLY A 231 -30.20 -23.07 -16.71
CA GLY A 231 -31.57 -23.19 -17.22
C GLY A 231 -32.04 -22.02 -18.10
N THR A 232 -31.18 -21.02 -18.37
CA THR A 232 -31.47 -19.87 -19.23
C THR A 232 -30.54 -19.77 -20.44
N HIS A 233 -29.82 -20.85 -20.77
CA HIS A 233 -28.92 -20.92 -21.94
C HIS A 233 -27.78 -19.87 -21.92
N ALA A 234 -27.39 -19.42 -20.72
CA ALA A 234 -26.39 -18.37 -20.53
C ALA A 234 -24.95 -18.81 -20.87
N PHE A 235 -24.74 -20.08 -21.21
CA PHE A 235 -23.42 -20.67 -21.48
C PHE A 235 -23.26 -21.26 -22.88
N ASP A 236 -24.27 -21.20 -23.76
CA ASP A 236 -24.26 -21.82 -25.09
C ASP A 236 -23.07 -21.35 -25.96
N TYR A 237 -22.63 -20.10 -25.74
CA TYR A 237 -21.49 -19.50 -26.44
C TYR A 237 -20.13 -20.11 -26.05
N THR A 238 -20.02 -20.88 -24.94
CA THR A 238 -18.73 -21.52 -24.57
C THR A 238 -18.31 -22.53 -25.62
N VAL A 239 -19.25 -23.33 -26.14
CA VAL A 239 -19.01 -24.33 -27.19
C VAL A 239 -18.59 -23.67 -28.50
N ILE A 240 -19.21 -22.53 -28.85
CA ILE A 240 -18.84 -21.73 -30.04
C ILE A 240 -17.45 -21.12 -29.89
N ALA A 241 -17.11 -20.61 -28.69
CA ALA A 241 -15.79 -20.05 -28.43
C ALA A 241 -14.70 -21.13 -28.38
N GLU A 242 -14.98 -22.33 -27.87
CA GLU A 242 -14.04 -23.45 -27.83
C GLU A 242 -13.70 -24.00 -29.22
N GLY A 243 -14.63 -23.98 -30.17
CA GLY A 243 -14.34 -24.28 -31.58
C GLY A 243 -13.26 -23.36 -32.19
N TRP A 244 -13.05 -22.16 -31.63
CA TRP A 244 -12.01 -21.21 -32.03
C TRP A 244 -10.78 -21.20 -31.09
N LEU A 245 -10.98 -21.33 -29.78
CA LEU A 245 -9.91 -21.34 -28.76
C LEU A 245 -9.12 -22.65 -28.74
N GLN A 246 -9.79 -23.76 -29.04
CA GLN A 246 -9.25 -25.13 -29.04
C GLN A 246 -8.49 -25.46 -27.75
N SER A 247 -9.04 -25.01 -26.61
CA SER A 247 -8.37 -25.03 -25.30
C SER A 247 -8.26 -26.42 -24.70
N GLY A 248 -9.18 -27.33 -25.06
CA GLY A 248 -9.39 -28.64 -24.45
C GLY A 248 -10.17 -28.60 -23.12
N ASN A 249 -10.51 -27.40 -22.62
CA ASN A 249 -11.05 -27.19 -21.28
C ASN A 249 -12.39 -26.42 -21.27
N LEU A 250 -12.64 -25.53 -22.24
CA LEU A 250 -13.86 -24.73 -22.35
C LEU A 250 -15.04 -25.54 -22.91
N GLY A 251 -15.43 -26.61 -22.21
CA GLY A 251 -16.67 -27.33 -22.54
C GLY A 251 -17.92 -26.49 -22.26
N TYR A 252 -19.09 -27.09 -22.53
CA TYR A 252 -20.30 -26.66 -21.83
C TYR A 252 -20.14 -27.03 -20.33
N PRO A 253 -20.49 -26.14 -19.39
CA PRO A 253 -20.12 -26.33 -18.00
C PRO A 253 -20.71 -27.59 -17.34
N LEU A 254 -19.84 -28.43 -16.78
CA LEU A 254 -20.15 -29.73 -16.17
C LEU A 254 -21.11 -29.66 -14.96
N TRP A 255 -21.30 -28.47 -14.39
CA TRP A 255 -22.26 -28.23 -13.30
C TRP A 255 -23.70 -28.01 -13.80
N CYS A 256 -23.92 -27.90 -15.11
CA CYS A 256 -25.24 -27.84 -15.71
C CYS A 256 -25.73 -29.24 -16.08
N ASN A 257 -27.03 -29.51 -15.85
CA ASN A 257 -27.62 -30.80 -16.21
C ASN A 257 -28.02 -30.79 -17.69
N VAL A 258 -27.18 -31.43 -18.53
CA VAL A 258 -27.35 -31.53 -19.98
C VAL A 258 -27.81 -32.93 -20.35
N ASP A 259 -28.96 -33.04 -21.00
CA ASP A 259 -29.42 -34.29 -21.61
C ASP A 259 -28.76 -34.50 -22.99
N TYR A 260 -27.67 -35.26 -22.99
CA TYR A 260 -26.89 -35.61 -24.19
C TYR A 260 -27.58 -36.64 -25.11
N THR A 261 -28.85 -37.02 -24.89
CA THR A 261 -29.56 -37.96 -25.77
C THR A 261 -29.90 -37.41 -27.16
N ASN A 262 -29.73 -36.09 -27.38
CA ASN A 262 -29.96 -35.43 -28.67
C ASN A 262 -28.65 -34.83 -29.24
N PRO A 263 -28.00 -35.45 -30.24
CA PRO A 263 -26.64 -35.11 -30.66
C PRO A 263 -26.56 -33.93 -31.64
N SER A 264 -27.18 -32.78 -31.33
CA SER A 264 -27.01 -31.56 -32.13
C SER A 264 -25.60 -30.97 -31.93
N PRO A 265 -24.92 -30.49 -32.98
CA PRO A 265 -23.68 -29.73 -32.85
C PRO A 265 -23.86 -28.34 -32.23
N TYR A 266 -25.10 -27.84 -32.10
CA TYR A 266 -25.40 -26.54 -31.50
C TYR A 266 -25.93 -26.68 -30.07
N ALA A 267 -25.27 -26.03 -29.11
CA ALA A 267 -25.64 -26.07 -27.69
C ALA A 267 -27.06 -25.54 -27.40
N SER A 268 -27.58 -24.65 -28.25
CA SER A 268 -28.95 -24.11 -28.19
C SER A 268 -30.04 -25.17 -28.31
N ASP A 269 -29.73 -26.31 -28.93
CA ASP A 269 -30.68 -27.38 -29.19
C ASP A 269 -30.64 -28.46 -28.09
N TRP A 270 -29.72 -28.32 -27.13
CA TRP A 270 -29.54 -29.26 -26.03
C TRP A 270 -30.61 -29.03 -24.97
N LYS A 271 -31.22 -30.10 -24.48
CA LYS A 271 -32.22 -30.01 -23.40
C LYS A 271 -31.51 -29.82 -22.06
N ILE A 272 -31.25 -28.55 -21.72
CA ILE A 272 -30.72 -28.17 -20.41
C ILE A 272 -31.90 -27.97 -19.46
N SER A 273 -32.05 -28.86 -18.47
CA SER A 273 -33.14 -28.80 -17.50
C SER A 273 -32.61 -28.41 -16.13
N THR A 274 -33.28 -27.47 -15.47
CA THR A 274 -33.02 -27.13 -14.05
C THR A 274 -34.35 -27.24 -13.30
N SER A 275 -34.56 -28.36 -12.63
CA SER A 275 -35.72 -28.54 -11.78
C SER A 275 -35.50 -27.93 -10.39
N PHE A 276 -36.60 -27.67 -9.68
CA PHE A 276 -36.54 -27.33 -8.25
C PHE A 276 -35.88 -28.44 -7.41
N GLY A 277 -35.98 -29.70 -7.86
CA GLY A 277 -35.29 -30.84 -7.26
C GLY A 277 -33.76 -30.72 -7.38
N ASP A 278 -33.24 -30.34 -8.55
CA ASP A 278 -31.80 -30.16 -8.78
C ASP A 278 -31.22 -29.03 -7.91
N ILE A 279 -31.99 -27.96 -7.70
CA ILE A 279 -31.62 -26.86 -6.82
C ILE A 279 -31.56 -27.34 -5.36
N ILE A 280 -32.55 -28.09 -4.88
CA ILE A 280 -32.53 -28.67 -3.52
C ILE A 280 -31.39 -29.67 -3.35
N VAL A 281 -31.18 -30.58 -4.31
CA VAL A 281 -30.10 -31.57 -4.27
C VAL A 281 -28.74 -30.88 -4.27
N GLY A 282 -28.55 -29.84 -5.08
CA GLY A 282 -27.35 -29.01 -5.07
C GLY A 282 -27.10 -28.34 -3.72
N LEU A 283 -28.11 -27.70 -3.13
CA LEU A 283 -28.01 -27.05 -1.82
C LEU A 283 -27.69 -28.06 -0.70
N LEU A 284 -28.31 -29.23 -0.72
CA LEU A 284 -28.02 -30.32 0.22
C LEU A 284 -26.60 -30.86 0.05
N ARG A 285 -26.14 -31.07 -1.19
CA ARG A 285 -24.78 -31.57 -1.47
C ARG A 285 -23.69 -30.53 -1.14
N LEU A 286 -23.97 -29.23 -1.31
CA LEU A 286 -23.09 -28.14 -0.88
C LEU A 286 -22.94 -28.09 0.66
N ALA A 287 -23.96 -28.50 1.41
CA ALA A 287 -23.92 -28.54 2.87
C ALA A 287 -23.39 -29.87 3.46
N THR A 288 -23.57 -31.00 2.76
CA THR A 288 -23.36 -32.35 3.34
C THR A 288 -22.30 -33.21 2.66
N ASN A 289 -22.04 -33.05 1.35
CA ASN A 289 -21.08 -33.91 0.66
C ASN A 289 -19.64 -33.57 1.11
N ARG A 290 -18.77 -34.58 1.07
CA ARG A 290 -17.33 -34.52 1.38
C ARG A 290 -16.44 -35.00 0.24
N ASP A 291 -17.02 -35.56 -0.82
CA ASP A 291 -16.30 -35.81 -2.05
C ASP A 291 -16.02 -34.48 -2.78
N TYR A 292 -14.74 -34.14 -2.84
CA TYR A 292 -14.24 -32.91 -3.45
C TYR A 292 -14.36 -32.92 -4.98
N LEU A 293 -14.24 -34.11 -5.61
CA LEU A 293 -14.28 -34.27 -7.05
C LEU A 293 -15.73 -34.14 -7.54
N GLN A 294 -16.65 -34.81 -6.85
CA GLN A 294 -18.09 -34.69 -7.13
C GLN A 294 -18.58 -33.25 -6.91
N GLN A 295 -18.17 -32.57 -5.83
CA GLN A 295 -18.56 -31.18 -5.61
C GLN A 295 -17.99 -30.23 -6.66
N LEU A 296 -16.74 -30.43 -7.11
CA LEU A 296 -16.14 -29.63 -8.19
C LEU A 296 -16.94 -29.76 -9.49
N LEU A 297 -17.36 -30.98 -9.84
CA LEU A 297 -18.19 -31.24 -11.02
C LEU A 297 -19.58 -30.59 -10.89
N GLU A 298 -20.29 -30.81 -9.78
CA GLU A 298 -21.72 -30.47 -9.66
C GLU A 298 -22.00 -29.02 -9.24
N THR A 299 -21.02 -28.34 -8.63
CA THR A 299 -21.16 -26.97 -8.06
C THR A 299 -20.08 -26.00 -8.53
N SER A 300 -19.19 -26.42 -9.44
CA SER A 300 -17.99 -25.67 -9.81
C SER A 300 -17.15 -25.29 -8.58
N MET A 301 -16.52 -24.13 -8.61
CA MET A 301 -15.69 -23.49 -7.58
C MET A 301 -16.33 -23.36 -6.18
N LEU A 302 -17.67 -23.49 -6.05
CA LEU A 302 -18.36 -23.52 -4.76
C LEU A 302 -17.95 -24.71 -3.87
N TRP A 303 -17.37 -25.77 -4.45
CA TRP A 303 -16.84 -26.93 -3.72
C TRP A 303 -15.96 -26.56 -2.52
N SER A 304 -15.20 -25.46 -2.62
CA SER A 304 -14.25 -25.00 -1.59
C SER A 304 -14.91 -24.55 -0.29
N ILE A 305 -16.23 -24.26 -0.30
CA ILE A 305 -16.96 -23.81 0.87
C ILE A 305 -16.95 -24.88 1.97
N VAL A 306 -16.97 -26.16 1.62
CA VAL A 306 -16.91 -27.28 2.58
C VAL A 306 -15.54 -27.38 3.28
N PRO A 307 -14.39 -27.51 2.59
CA PRO A 307 -13.09 -27.49 3.27
C PRO A 307 -12.81 -26.15 3.97
N GLN A 308 -13.33 -25.00 3.48
CA GLN A 308 -13.21 -23.74 4.20
C GLN A 308 -14.04 -23.73 5.51
N LEU A 309 -15.25 -24.29 5.49
CA LEU A 309 -16.10 -24.45 6.67
C LEU A 309 -15.44 -25.33 7.72
N TRP A 310 -15.05 -26.56 7.37
CA TRP A 310 -14.43 -27.51 8.30
C TRP A 310 -13.03 -27.05 8.77
N GLY A 311 -12.23 -26.45 7.88
CA GLY A 311 -10.94 -25.83 8.20
C GLY A 311 -11.06 -24.70 9.22
N MET A 312 -12.07 -23.84 9.07
CA MET A 312 -12.34 -22.79 10.04
C MET A 312 -12.84 -23.33 11.39
N ILE A 313 -13.69 -24.36 11.38
CA ILE A 313 -14.20 -25.01 12.59
C ILE A 313 -13.06 -25.70 13.36
N SER A 314 -12.16 -26.41 12.67
CA SER A 314 -11.04 -27.11 13.30
C SER A 314 -10.12 -26.16 14.08
N VAL A 315 -9.84 -24.96 13.53
CA VAL A 315 -9.08 -23.91 14.25
C VAL A 315 -9.84 -23.39 15.48
N LEU A 316 -11.16 -23.19 15.37
CA LEU A 316 -11.97 -22.72 16.51
C LEU A 316 -12.09 -23.77 17.62
N MET A 317 -12.12 -25.06 17.28
CA MET A 317 -12.06 -26.18 18.23
C MET A 317 -10.68 -26.36 18.88
N LEU A 318 -9.60 -26.06 18.14
CA LEU A 318 -8.23 -26.14 18.64
C LEU A 318 -7.88 -25.01 19.63
N LEU A 319 -8.52 -23.84 19.51
CA LEU A 319 -8.23 -22.67 20.35
C LEU A 319 -8.32 -22.93 21.86
N PRO A 320 -9.42 -23.48 22.44
CA PRO A 320 -9.48 -23.79 23.87
C PRO A 320 -8.27 -24.57 24.39
N ILE A 321 -7.89 -25.66 23.70
CA ILE A 321 -6.77 -26.54 24.09
C ILE A 321 -5.46 -25.75 24.07
N VAL A 322 -5.17 -25.05 22.97
CA VAL A 322 -3.92 -24.29 22.80
C VAL A 322 -3.86 -23.08 23.74
N MET A 323 -4.99 -22.50 24.13
CA MET A 323 -5.02 -21.31 24.98
C MET A 323 -4.59 -21.59 26.43
N PHE A 324 -4.81 -22.79 26.99
CA PHE A 324 -4.32 -23.14 28.34
C PHE A 324 -2.86 -23.61 28.38
N LEU A 325 -2.25 -23.94 27.24
CA LEU A 325 -0.88 -24.45 27.20
C LEU A 325 0.20 -23.34 27.26
N ARG A 326 1.35 -23.68 27.88
CA ARG A 326 2.59 -22.87 27.88
C ARG A 326 3.19 -22.81 26.46
N PRO A 327 3.90 -21.72 26.08
CA PRO A 327 4.39 -21.51 24.70
C PRO A 327 5.12 -22.69 24.05
N SER A 328 6.07 -23.33 24.74
CA SER A 328 6.78 -24.51 24.22
C SER A 328 5.85 -25.69 23.93
N ARG A 329 4.94 -26.00 24.86
CA ARG A 329 3.94 -27.09 24.70
C ARG A 329 2.96 -26.81 23.55
N ARG A 330 2.64 -25.53 23.28
CA ARG A 330 1.79 -25.16 22.12
C ARG A 330 2.48 -25.49 20.79
N PHE A 331 3.74 -25.09 20.61
CA PHE A 331 4.45 -25.36 19.35
C PHE A 331 4.78 -26.85 19.17
N VAL A 332 5.02 -27.60 20.24
CA VAL A 332 5.11 -29.07 20.19
C VAL A 332 3.76 -29.69 19.75
N LEU A 333 2.64 -29.25 20.32
CA LEU A 333 1.30 -29.72 19.91
C LEU A 333 1.01 -29.36 18.45
N TYR A 334 1.34 -28.15 18.00
CA TYR A 334 1.20 -27.75 16.60
C TYR A 334 2.06 -28.61 15.65
N ALA A 335 3.31 -28.91 16.01
CA ALA A 335 4.16 -29.80 15.22
C ALA A 335 3.59 -31.22 15.13
N LEU A 336 3.15 -31.80 16.25
CA LEU A 336 2.51 -33.12 16.28
C LEU A 336 1.22 -33.15 15.46
N LEU A 337 0.37 -32.10 15.55
CA LEU A 337 -0.84 -31.98 14.75
C LEU A 337 -0.53 -31.87 13.25
N LEU A 338 0.49 -31.11 12.85
CA LEU A 338 0.90 -31.01 11.44
C LEU A 338 1.47 -32.32 10.90
N ILE A 339 2.23 -33.07 11.71
CA ILE A 339 2.72 -34.42 11.36
C ILE A 339 1.56 -35.39 11.17
N LEU A 340 0.61 -35.44 12.11
CA LEU A 340 -0.56 -36.32 12.04
C LEU A 340 -1.51 -35.93 10.90
N GLN A 341 -1.71 -34.63 10.66
CA GLN A 341 -2.50 -34.13 9.53
C GLN A 341 -1.84 -34.42 8.18
N GLY A 342 -0.50 -34.34 8.09
CA GLY A 342 0.26 -34.74 6.90
C GLY A 342 0.15 -36.24 6.63
N TYR A 343 0.36 -37.08 7.64
CA TYR A 343 0.22 -38.53 7.56
C TYR A 343 -1.20 -38.99 7.15
N THR A 344 -2.23 -38.19 7.44
CA THR A 344 -3.64 -38.48 7.11
C THR A 344 -4.19 -37.65 5.93
N TYR A 345 -3.32 -37.00 5.14
CA TYR A 345 -3.69 -36.14 3.99
C TYR A 345 -4.86 -35.19 4.26
N ASN A 346 -4.81 -34.55 5.42
CA ASN A 346 -5.92 -33.79 5.96
C ASN A 346 -5.94 -32.36 5.37
N GLN A 347 -7.02 -31.99 4.69
CA GLN A 347 -7.18 -30.64 4.09
C GLN A 347 -7.14 -29.48 5.10
N ASN A 348 -7.12 -29.76 6.41
CA ASN A 348 -6.99 -28.74 7.45
C ASN A 348 -5.56 -28.19 7.63
N ILE A 349 -4.52 -28.79 7.01
CA ILE A 349 -3.11 -28.35 7.15
C ILE A 349 -2.91 -26.83 6.93
N PRO A 350 -3.46 -26.19 5.86
CA PRO A 350 -3.32 -24.75 5.66
C PRO A 350 -3.89 -23.94 6.83
N PHE A 351 -5.05 -24.34 7.36
CA PHE A 351 -5.73 -23.65 8.45
C PHE A 351 -4.94 -23.76 9.76
N THR A 352 -4.34 -24.92 10.04
CA THR A 352 -3.39 -25.13 11.14
C THR A 352 -2.16 -24.23 11.00
N ILE A 353 -1.55 -24.16 9.80
CA ILE A 353 -0.41 -23.26 9.51
C ILE A 353 -0.82 -21.79 9.74
N GLY A 354 -2.02 -21.39 9.33
CA GLY A 354 -2.60 -20.08 9.62
C GLY A 354 -2.70 -19.77 11.11
N ALA A 355 -3.16 -20.73 11.92
CA ALA A 355 -3.24 -20.60 13.36
C ALA A 355 -1.85 -20.50 14.04
N VAL A 356 -0.85 -21.25 13.55
CA VAL A 356 0.54 -21.15 14.01
C VAL A 356 1.10 -19.74 13.75
N ALA A 357 0.89 -19.19 12.55
CA ALA A 357 1.30 -17.82 12.22
C ALA A 357 0.62 -16.77 13.12
N ALA A 358 -0.66 -16.96 13.47
CA ALA A 358 -1.37 -16.10 14.43
C ALA A 358 -0.70 -16.10 15.82
N ASP A 359 -0.35 -17.27 16.34
CA ASP A 359 0.27 -17.40 17.67
C ASP A 359 1.74 -16.93 17.68
N LEU A 360 2.51 -17.17 16.61
CA LEU A 360 3.88 -16.66 16.45
C LEU A 360 3.95 -15.13 16.47
N LYS A 361 3.01 -14.45 15.79
CA LYS A 361 2.94 -12.98 15.75
C LYS A 361 2.41 -12.42 17.06
N ALA A 362 1.33 -12.98 17.61
CA ALA A 362 0.74 -12.53 18.87
C ALA A 362 1.62 -12.79 20.11
N SER A 363 2.38 -13.89 20.13
CA SER A 363 3.36 -14.18 21.19
C SER A 363 4.67 -13.40 21.04
N GLY A 364 4.81 -12.56 20.01
CA GLY A 364 5.97 -11.71 19.78
C GLY A 364 7.27 -12.47 19.42
N TYR A 365 7.20 -13.74 19.02
CA TYR A 365 8.40 -14.50 18.63
C TYR A 365 9.04 -13.93 17.35
N ILE A 366 8.21 -13.55 16.37
CA ILE A 366 8.63 -12.83 15.16
C ILE A 366 9.37 -11.54 15.54
N LYS A 367 8.78 -10.71 16.41
CA LYS A 367 9.40 -9.46 16.87
C LYS A 367 10.74 -9.69 17.56
N LYS A 368 10.82 -10.67 18.48
CA LYS A 368 12.06 -11.05 19.17
C LYS A 368 13.14 -11.57 18.21
N PHE A 369 12.77 -12.28 17.16
CA PHE A 369 13.70 -12.72 16.11
C PHE A 369 14.26 -11.54 15.33
N ASN A 370 13.40 -10.66 14.83
CA ASN A 370 13.76 -9.44 14.08
C ASN A 370 14.68 -8.51 14.90
N GLN A 371 14.44 -8.42 16.22
CA GLN A 371 15.23 -7.61 17.15
C GLN A 371 16.60 -8.23 17.50
N LYS A 372 16.74 -9.56 17.54
CA LYS A 372 17.95 -10.23 18.06
C LYS A 372 19.18 -10.06 17.18
N SER A 373 19.03 -10.06 15.85
CA SER A 373 20.11 -9.80 14.90
C SER A 373 19.54 -9.40 13.54
N ARG A 374 19.75 -8.15 13.13
CA ARG A 374 19.21 -7.64 11.85
C ARG A 374 19.94 -8.20 10.63
N LEU A 375 21.20 -8.62 10.77
CA LEU A 375 21.91 -9.37 9.72
C LEU A 375 21.32 -10.77 9.56
N THR A 376 21.01 -11.46 10.66
CA THR A 376 20.34 -12.77 10.62
C THR A 376 18.92 -12.67 10.08
N PHE A 377 18.18 -11.60 10.41
CA PHE A 377 16.87 -11.31 9.80
C PHE A 377 16.97 -11.16 8.28
N LEU A 378 17.85 -10.28 7.78
CA LEU A 378 18.05 -10.08 6.33
C LEU A 378 18.50 -11.37 5.64
N ALA A 379 19.46 -12.10 6.22
CA ALA A 379 19.90 -13.39 5.68
C ALA A 379 18.75 -14.42 5.64
N THR A 380 17.84 -14.41 6.62
CA THR A 380 16.65 -15.27 6.62
C THR A 380 15.63 -14.82 5.56
N GLU A 381 15.45 -13.51 5.36
CA GLU A 381 14.59 -12.96 4.32
C GLU A 381 15.10 -13.32 2.92
N PHE A 382 16.40 -13.13 2.65
CA PHE A 382 17.05 -13.58 1.41
C PHE A 382 17.04 -15.11 1.23
N ALA A 383 17.18 -15.89 2.31
CA ALA A 383 17.08 -17.35 2.24
C ALA A 383 15.66 -17.83 1.92
N MET A 384 14.62 -17.21 2.50
CA MET A 384 13.22 -17.52 2.16
C MET A 384 12.89 -17.09 0.72
N ALA A 385 13.35 -15.92 0.29
CA ALA A 385 13.17 -15.44 -1.09
C ALA A 385 13.89 -16.35 -2.09
N GLY A 386 15.16 -16.69 -1.82
CA GLY A 386 15.98 -17.57 -2.66
C GLY A 386 15.46 -19.01 -2.71
N PHE A 387 14.98 -19.56 -1.59
CA PHE A 387 14.30 -20.85 -1.58
C PHE A 387 12.98 -20.79 -2.35
N PHE A 388 12.16 -19.75 -2.17
CA PHE A 388 10.89 -19.63 -2.88
C PHE A 388 11.10 -19.52 -4.40
N VAL A 389 11.97 -18.60 -4.85
CA VAL A 389 12.30 -18.45 -6.28
C VAL A 389 12.95 -19.72 -6.82
N GLY A 390 13.93 -20.28 -6.11
CA GLY A 390 14.62 -21.51 -6.50
C GLY A 390 13.67 -22.70 -6.64
N ALA A 391 12.88 -23.01 -5.61
CA ALA A 391 11.95 -24.13 -5.63
C ALA A 391 10.78 -23.92 -6.60
N PHE A 392 10.35 -22.67 -6.85
CA PHE A 392 9.29 -22.38 -7.80
C PHE A 392 9.75 -22.43 -9.27
N CYS A 393 10.99 -22.01 -9.55
CA CYS A 393 11.54 -21.94 -10.91
C CYS A 393 12.38 -23.17 -11.30
N TYR A 394 12.81 -23.98 -10.33
CA TYR A 394 13.54 -25.23 -10.54
C TYR A 394 12.68 -26.43 -10.10
N ASN A 395 11.72 -26.74 -10.97
CA ASN A 395 10.71 -27.79 -10.81
C ASN A 395 11.25 -29.18 -10.33
N PRO A 396 12.46 -29.65 -10.69
CA PRO A 396 12.96 -30.96 -10.23
C PRO A 396 13.04 -31.16 -8.71
N ILE A 397 13.28 -30.11 -7.91
CA ILE A 397 13.28 -30.22 -6.43
C ILE A 397 11.87 -30.57 -5.93
N ILE A 398 10.86 -29.85 -6.42
CA ILE A 398 9.46 -30.03 -6.03
C ILE A 398 8.92 -31.39 -6.51
N ILE A 399 9.21 -31.77 -7.76
CA ILE A 399 8.86 -33.09 -8.32
C ILE A 399 9.56 -34.22 -7.53
N GLY A 400 10.79 -34.00 -7.06
CA GLY A 400 11.51 -34.95 -6.20
C GLY A 400 10.84 -35.15 -4.84
N ILE A 401 10.38 -34.07 -4.21
CA ILE A 401 9.64 -34.11 -2.93
C ILE A 401 8.32 -34.87 -3.09
N ASP A 402 7.50 -34.51 -4.08
CA ASP A 402 6.18 -35.14 -4.27
C ASP A 402 6.32 -36.63 -4.67
N LYS A 403 7.28 -37.00 -5.53
CA LYS A 403 7.58 -38.42 -5.84
C LYS A 403 8.14 -39.20 -4.65
N GLY A 404 8.86 -38.53 -3.75
CA GLY A 404 9.33 -39.12 -2.49
C GLY A 404 8.18 -39.42 -1.53
N LEU A 405 7.26 -38.48 -1.36
CA LEU A 405 6.11 -38.59 -0.45
C LEU A 405 5.03 -39.56 -0.95
N GLN A 406 4.79 -39.62 -2.27
CA GLN A 406 3.90 -40.62 -2.88
C GLN A 406 4.31 -42.05 -2.46
N ARG A 407 5.59 -42.41 -2.60
CA ARG A 407 6.12 -43.74 -2.26
C ARG A 407 5.98 -44.15 -0.79
N ILE A 408 5.87 -43.18 0.12
CA ILE A 408 5.73 -43.42 1.56
C ILE A 408 4.28 -43.73 1.92
N THR A 409 3.32 -43.33 1.09
CA THR A 409 1.91 -43.19 1.48
C THR A 409 0.92 -43.93 0.59
N ASP A 410 1.24 -44.14 -0.69
CA ASP A 410 0.55 -45.11 -1.55
C ASP A 410 0.99 -46.54 -1.22
N ARG A 411 0.86 -46.89 0.07
CA ARG A 411 1.15 -48.20 0.62
C ARG A 411 -0.16 -48.85 1.03
N ASP A 412 -0.36 -50.08 0.55
CA ASP A 412 -1.51 -50.94 0.84
C ASP A 412 -2.89 -50.35 0.43
N GLY A 413 -2.92 -49.27 -0.38
CA GLY A 413 -4.10 -48.77 -1.10
C GLY A 413 -5.15 -48.00 -0.28
N VAL A 414 -4.90 -47.74 1.02
CA VAL A 414 -5.90 -47.14 1.94
C VAL A 414 -5.70 -45.64 2.19
N LEU A 415 -4.48 -45.09 2.03
CA LEU A 415 -4.13 -43.69 2.38
C LEU A 415 -3.14 -43.01 1.40
N GLY A 416 -3.27 -43.26 0.10
CA GLY A 416 -2.34 -42.77 -0.93
C GLY A 416 -2.47 -41.28 -1.33
N TYR A 417 -1.36 -40.70 -1.80
CA TYR A 417 -1.33 -39.41 -2.52
C TYR A 417 -1.07 -39.64 -4.01
N ASN A 418 -2.07 -39.35 -4.85
CA ASN A 418 -1.92 -39.40 -6.29
C ASN A 418 -1.43 -38.04 -6.84
N ILE A 419 -0.25 -38.03 -7.47
CA ILE A 419 0.33 -36.82 -8.08
C ILE A 419 -0.51 -36.30 -9.26
N THR A 420 -1.33 -37.15 -9.90
CA THR A 420 -2.19 -36.74 -11.04
C THR A 420 -3.49 -36.05 -10.61
N GLU A 421 -3.86 -36.07 -9.33
CA GLU A 421 -5.09 -35.46 -8.81
C GLU A 421 -4.83 -34.14 -8.07
N PHE A 422 -5.28 -33.02 -8.66
CA PHE A 422 -5.17 -31.73 -8.00
C PHE A 422 -6.04 -31.67 -6.72
N THR A 423 -5.37 -31.63 -5.58
CA THR A 423 -6.01 -31.68 -4.26
C THR A 423 -5.59 -30.48 -3.41
N ALA A 424 -6.38 -29.38 -3.49
CA ALA A 424 -6.03 -28.12 -2.84
C ALA A 424 -5.86 -28.30 -1.31
N GLY A 425 -4.66 -27.98 -0.81
CA GLY A 425 -4.31 -28.14 0.59
C GLY A 425 -3.90 -29.56 1.03
N ARG A 426 -3.79 -30.53 0.11
CA ARG A 426 -3.13 -31.83 0.35
C ARG A 426 -1.75 -31.93 -0.32
N MET A 427 -1.59 -31.36 -1.52
CA MET A 427 -0.35 -31.42 -2.31
C MET A 427 0.86 -30.81 -1.54
N PRO A 428 1.89 -31.60 -1.17
CA PRO A 428 3.00 -31.15 -0.32
C PRO A 428 3.81 -30.02 -0.96
N SER A 429 4.13 -30.15 -2.25
CA SER A 429 4.67 -29.12 -3.14
C SER A 429 4.06 -27.73 -2.93
N TYR A 430 2.77 -27.59 -3.20
CA TYR A 430 2.07 -26.30 -3.09
C TYR A 430 1.87 -25.85 -1.63
N LEU A 431 1.76 -26.78 -0.66
CA LEU A 431 1.75 -26.44 0.76
C LEU A 431 3.05 -25.79 1.22
N ILE A 432 4.20 -26.32 0.80
CA ILE A 432 5.54 -25.81 1.12
C ILE A 432 5.75 -24.44 0.45
N LEU A 433 5.46 -24.33 -0.85
CA LEU A 433 5.62 -23.08 -1.60
C LEU A 433 4.71 -21.95 -1.05
N ALA A 434 3.43 -22.24 -0.81
CA ALA A 434 2.51 -21.29 -0.19
C ALA A 434 2.94 -20.94 1.24
N GLY A 435 3.38 -21.93 2.02
CA GLY A 435 3.86 -21.75 3.38
C GLY A 435 5.07 -20.83 3.47
N THR A 436 6.10 -21.04 2.64
CA THR A 436 7.28 -20.17 2.60
C THR A 436 6.92 -18.75 2.16
N LEU A 437 6.11 -18.58 1.12
CA LEU A 437 5.65 -17.25 0.67
C LEU A 437 4.85 -16.53 1.76
N TYR A 438 3.98 -17.25 2.47
CA TYR A 438 3.16 -16.73 3.55
C TYR A 438 4.00 -16.31 4.77
N TYR A 439 4.95 -17.14 5.20
CA TYR A 439 5.86 -16.79 6.30
C TYR A 439 6.83 -15.67 5.93
N TRP A 440 7.37 -15.67 4.70
CA TRP A 440 8.19 -14.56 4.19
C TRP A 440 7.41 -13.24 4.24
N LEU A 441 6.15 -13.25 3.80
CA LEU A 441 5.26 -12.09 3.90
C LEU A 441 4.97 -11.70 5.36
N GLU A 442 4.76 -12.65 6.27
CA GLU A 442 4.54 -12.34 7.70
C GLU A 442 5.75 -11.70 8.40
N MET A 443 6.97 -12.04 7.96
CA MET A 443 8.24 -11.49 8.43
C MET A 443 8.56 -10.14 7.77
N SER A 444 8.30 -10.00 6.46
CA SER A 444 8.66 -8.83 5.65
C SER A 444 7.62 -7.72 5.71
N VAL A 445 7.98 -6.58 6.33
CA VAL A 445 7.10 -5.40 6.37
C VAL A 445 6.98 -4.73 4.98
N VAL A 446 7.95 -4.96 4.09
CA VAL A 446 7.93 -4.48 2.70
C VAL A 446 6.82 -5.18 1.90
N LEU A 447 6.74 -6.51 2.01
CA LEU A 447 5.65 -7.27 1.41
C LEU A 447 4.31 -6.90 2.04
N GLN A 448 4.24 -6.72 3.37
CA GLN A 448 3.02 -6.26 4.04
C GLN A 448 2.56 -4.87 3.53
N TRP A 449 3.49 -3.96 3.19
CA TRP A 449 3.14 -2.68 2.58
C TRP A 449 2.68 -2.81 1.12
N LEU A 450 3.41 -3.57 0.29
CA LEU A 450 3.08 -3.81 -1.13
C LEU A 450 1.69 -4.41 -1.26
N VAL A 451 1.47 -5.52 -0.56
CA VAL A 451 0.20 -6.23 -0.53
C VAL A 451 -0.87 -5.37 0.15
N GLY A 452 -0.49 -4.52 1.10
CA GLY A 452 -1.33 -3.48 1.70
C GLY A 452 -1.68 -2.27 0.81
N ASN A 453 -1.42 -2.30 -0.50
CA ASN A 453 -1.87 -1.25 -1.43
C ASN A 453 -3.42 -1.21 -1.53
N TRP A 454 -3.98 -0.04 -1.86
CA TRP A 454 -5.43 0.19 -1.96
C TRP A 454 -6.11 -0.75 -2.95
N ALA A 455 -5.51 -1.03 -4.11
CA ALA A 455 -6.10 -1.89 -5.14
C ALA A 455 -6.30 -3.33 -4.64
N PHE A 456 -5.25 -3.95 -4.08
CA PHE A 456 -5.32 -5.28 -3.50
C PHE A 456 -6.27 -5.33 -2.29
N LYS A 457 -6.32 -4.28 -1.46
CA LYS A 457 -7.32 -4.15 -0.38
C LYS A 457 -8.75 -4.06 -0.90
N ALA A 458 -8.98 -3.33 -2.00
CA ALA A 458 -10.31 -3.14 -2.57
C ALA A 458 -10.88 -4.44 -3.13
N LEU A 459 -10.03 -5.24 -3.82
CA LEU A 459 -10.36 -6.60 -4.23
C LEU A 459 -10.48 -7.56 -3.03
N GLY A 460 -9.56 -7.45 -2.07
CA GLY A 460 -9.52 -8.27 -0.85
C GLY A 460 -10.76 -8.19 0.02
N ARG A 461 -11.37 -7.00 0.12
CA ARG A 461 -12.61 -6.77 0.87
C ARG A 461 -13.85 -7.39 0.20
N VAL A 462 -13.82 -7.58 -1.12
CA VAL A 462 -14.89 -8.26 -1.88
C VAL A 462 -14.55 -9.72 -2.22
N ALA A 463 -13.40 -10.23 -1.74
CA ALA A 463 -12.82 -11.49 -2.19
C ALA A 463 -13.75 -12.70 -2.07
N LEU A 464 -14.60 -12.78 -1.04
CA LEU A 464 -15.61 -13.86 -0.93
C LEU A 464 -16.62 -13.81 -2.07
N GLY A 465 -17.14 -12.63 -2.41
CA GLY A 465 -18.05 -12.46 -3.54
C GLY A 465 -17.36 -12.79 -4.87
N PHE A 466 -16.14 -12.28 -5.06
CA PHE A 466 -15.33 -12.50 -6.25
C PHE A 466 -15.01 -13.97 -6.49
N TYR A 467 -14.59 -14.68 -5.44
CA TYR A 467 -14.35 -16.12 -5.45
C TYR A 467 -15.61 -16.91 -5.87
N VAL A 468 -16.76 -16.51 -5.34
CA VAL A 468 -18.04 -17.19 -5.58
C VAL A 468 -18.58 -16.93 -6.99
N CYS A 469 -18.50 -15.70 -7.50
CA CYS A 469 -19.10 -15.35 -8.79
C CYS A 469 -18.20 -15.58 -10.02
N GLN A 470 -16.88 -15.76 -9.86
CA GLN A 470 -15.97 -15.75 -11.02
C GLN A 470 -16.19 -16.87 -12.03
N MET A 471 -16.73 -18.04 -11.66
CA MET A 471 -17.01 -19.11 -12.64
C MET A 471 -18.16 -18.77 -13.58
N SER A 472 -19.31 -18.36 -13.02
CA SER A 472 -20.44 -17.81 -13.78
C SER A 472 -20.01 -16.69 -14.72
N ILE A 473 -19.13 -15.79 -14.25
CA ILE A 473 -18.71 -14.60 -15.00
C ILE A 473 -17.66 -14.92 -16.07
N ILE A 474 -16.75 -15.87 -15.83
CA ILE A 474 -15.86 -16.37 -16.89
C ILE A 474 -16.73 -17.05 -17.97
N TYR A 475 -17.52 -18.05 -17.63
CA TYR A 475 -18.29 -18.81 -18.63
C TYR A 475 -19.40 -17.98 -19.30
N GLY A 476 -20.00 -16.99 -18.62
CA GLY A 476 -21.09 -16.16 -19.14
C GLY A 476 -20.68 -14.82 -19.77
N ILE A 477 -19.41 -14.39 -19.68
CA ILE A 477 -18.95 -13.13 -20.34
C ILE A 477 -17.77 -13.38 -21.29
N MET A 478 -16.80 -14.22 -20.90
CA MET A 478 -15.60 -14.46 -21.71
C MET A 478 -15.92 -14.94 -23.13
N PRO A 479 -16.78 -15.96 -23.38
CA PRO A 479 -17.01 -16.46 -24.73
C PRO A 479 -17.58 -15.41 -25.69
N HIS A 480 -18.52 -14.59 -25.20
CA HIS A 480 -19.12 -13.50 -25.96
C HIS A 480 -18.08 -12.45 -26.38
N LEU A 481 -17.18 -12.06 -25.47
CA LEU A 481 -16.10 -11.13 -25.76
C LEU A 481 -15.08 -11.71 -26.74
N VAL A 482 -14.71 -12.98 -26.56
CA VAL A 482 -13.79 -13.70 -27.45
C VAL A 482 -14.30 -13.70 -28.89
N ILE A 483 -15.58 -14.02 -29.08
CA ILE A 483 -16.24 -14.00 -30.39
C ILE A 483 -16.33 -12.56 -30.93
N TYR A 484 -16.77 -11.61 -30.11
CA TYR A 484 -16.93 -10.19 -30.51
C TYR A 484 -15.63 -9.52 -30.97
N PHE A 485 -14.50 -9.78 -30.30
CA PHE A 485 -13.20 -9.23 -30.70
C PHE A 485 -12.62 -9.95 -31.93
N ARG A 486 -12.82 -11.27 -32.05
CA ARG A 486 -12.49 -12.06 -33.26
C ARG A 486 -13.21 -11.48 -34.48
N ASP A 487 -14.50 -11.22 -34.36
CA ASP A 487 -15.35 -10.73 -35.46
C ASP A 487 -15.05 -9.26 -35.84
N ARG A 488 -14.29 -8.55 -35.00
CA ARG A 488 -13.69 -7.24 -35.31
C ARG A 488 -12.23 -7.31 -35.79
N GLY A 489 -11.71 -8.50 -36.06
CA GLY A 489 -10.36 -8.70 -36.61
C GLY A 489 -9.21 -8.47 -35.61
N TYR A 490 -9.46 -8.57 -34.30
CA TYR A 490 -8.40 -8.42 -33.30
C TYR A 490 -7.43 -9.61 -33.35
N THR A 491 -6.13 -9.34 -33.21
CA THR A 491 -5.11 -10.38 -33.05
C THR A 491 -5.37 -11.21 -31.79
N PHE A 492 -4.95 -12.48 -31.78
CA PHE A 492 -5.24 -13.44 -30.70
C PHE A 492 -4.94 -12.87 -29.30
N TRP A 493 -3.74 -12.33 -29.08
CA TRP A 493 -3.34 -11.76 -27.79
C TRP A 493 -4.07 -10.45 -27.45
N SER A 494 -4.39 -9.61 -28.44
CA SER A 494 -5.19 -8.39 -28.24
C SER A 494 -6.63 -8.73 -27.82
N ASN A 495 -7.21 -9.76 -28.42
CA ASN A 495 -8.48 -10.35 -28.03
C ASN A 495 -8.42 -10.92 -26.60
N MET A 496 -7.46 -11.80 -26.30
CA MET A 496 -7.32 -12.44 -24.98
C MET A 496 -7.15 -11.41 -23.86
N TRP A 497 -6.33 -10.36 -24.05
CA TRP A 497 -6.12 -9.32 -23.03
C TRP A 497 -7.35 -8.42 -22.85
N SER A 498 -8.01 -8.03 -23.93
CA SER A 498 -9.24 -7.22 -23.87
C SER A 498 -10.37 -7.99 -23.17
N THR A 499 -10.51 -9.28 -23.50
CA THR A 499 -11.42 -10.22 -22.85
C THR A 499 -11.08 -10.38 -21.37
N TRP A 500 -9.81 -10.60 -21.01
CA TRP A 500 -9.36 -10.73 -19.62
C TRP A 500 -9.72 -9.50 -18.78
N ALA A 501 -9.38 -8.31 -19.26
CA ALA A 501 -9.61 -7.07 -18.54
C ALA A 501 -11.10 -6.82 -18.27
N ILE A 502 -11.95 -6.94 -19.30
CA ILE A 502 -13.40 -6.72 -19.15
C ILE A 502 -14.03 -7.78 -18.24
N THR A 503 -13.65 -9.06 -18.38
CA THR A 503 -14.16 -10.15 -17.53
C THR A 503 -13.74 -9.96 -16.07
N PHE A 504 -12.49 -9.58 -15.82
CA PHE A 504 -11.96 -9.31 -14.48
C PHE A 504 -12.64 -8.12 -13.79
N PHE A 505 -12.82 -6.99 -14.50
CA PHE A 505 -13.53 -5.84 -13.94
C PHE A 505 -15.02 -6.10 -13.75
N SER A 506 -15.66 -6.89 -14.62
CA SER A 506 -17.04 -7.33 -14.43
C SER A 506 -17.18 -8.20 -13.19
N ALA A 507 -16.25 -9.15 -12.98
CA ALA A 507 -16.18 -9.95 -11.76
C ALA A 507 -15.99 -9.08 -10.51
N TYR A 508 -15.16 -8.03 -10.57
CA TYR A 508 -15.01 -7.09 -9.47
C TYR A 508 -16.30 -6.31 -9.14
N VAL A 509 -17.04 -5.85 -10.15
CA VAL A 509 -18.31 -5.13 -9.96
C VAL A 509 -19.38 -6.02 -9.34
N VAL A 510 -19.56 -7.24 -9.86
CA VAL A 510 -20.53 -8.21 -9.29
C VAL A 510 -20.13 -8.60 -7.87
N ALA A 511 -18.85 -8.88 -7.63
CA ALA A 511 -18.32 -9.15 -6.29
C ALA A 511 -18.58 -8.00 -5.31
N TRP A 512 -18.43 -6.75 -5.76
CA TRP A 512 -18.72 -5.56 -4.97
C TRP A 512 -20.20 -5.47 -4.60
N ILE A 513 -21.12 -5.73 -5.55
CA ILE A 513 -22.56 -5.80 -5.31
C ILE A 513 -22.87 -6.89 -4.28
N VAL A 514 -22.42 -8.13 -4.51
CA VAL A 514 -22.61 -9.28 -3.61
C VAL A 514 -22.10 -8.98 -2.20
N SER A 515 -20.92 -8.35 -2.08
CA SER A 515 -20.34 -7.92 -0.81
C SER A 515 -21.14 -6.79 -0.14
N HIS A 516 -21.85 -5.97 -0.90
CA HIS A 516 -22.60 -4.82 -0.37
C HIS A 516 -24.08 -5.11 -0.07
N THR A 517 -24.67 -6.16 -0.67
CA THR A 517 -26.05 -6.60 -0.45
C THR A 517 -26.09 -7.94 0.30
N LEU A 518 -25.86 -9.06 -0.40
CA LEU A 518 -26.02 -10.44 0.07
C LEU A 518 -25.14 -10.74 1.28
N ASP A 519 -23.85 -10.42 1.23
CA ASP A 519 -22.91 -10.72 2.31
C ASP A 519 -23.20 -9.91 3.59
N LYS A 520 -23.67 -8.67 3.47
CA LYS A 520 -24.11 -7.86 4.62
C LYS A 520 -25.41 -8.40 5.22
N TRP A 521 -26.37 -8.77 4.38
CA TRP A 521 -27.61 -9.42 4.83
C TRP A 521 -27.30 -10.74 5.55
N ALA A 522 -26.46 -11.58 4.95
CA ALA A 522 -26.00 -12.85 5.53
C ALA A 522 -25.29 -12.63 6.88
N MET A 523 -24.46 -11.60 7.01
CA MET A 523 -23.85 -11.23 8.30
C MET A 523 -24.89 -10.81 9.35
N ILE A 524 -25.82 -9.91 9.02
CA ILE A 524 -26.86 -9.43 9.95
C ILE A 524 -27.75 -10.58 10.42
N PHE A 525 -28.22 -11.41 9.49
CA PHE A 525 -29.01 -12.59 9.79
C PHE A 525 -28.23 -13.60 10.66
N SER A 526 -26.98 -13.89 10.31
CA SER A 526 -26.15 -14.86 11.06
C SER A 526 -25.76 -14.37 12.46
N ASP A 527 -25.54 -13.07 12.63
CA ASP A 527 -25.32 -12.42 13.93
C ASP A 527 -26.56 -12.57 14.83
N TRP A 528 -27.75 -12.26 14.27
CA TRP A 528 -29.04 -12.35 14.96
C TRP A 528 -29.40 -13.80 15.32
N PHE A 529 -29.32 -14.73 14.36
CA PHE A 529 -29.67 -16.14 14.52
C PHE A 529 -28.80 -16.81 15.59
N ALA A 530 -27.47 -16.62 15.52
CA ALA A 530 -26.54 -17.15 16.51
C ALA A 530 -26.71 -16.51 17.90
N ALA A 531 -27.17 -15.25 17.99
CA ALA A 531 -27.50 -14.61 19.27
C ALA A 531 -28.82 -15.11 19.88
N THR A 532 -29.79 -15.54 19.04
CA THR A 532 -31.12 -15.97 19.48
C THR A 532 -31.15 -17.44 19.89
N ILE A 533 -30.53 -18.35 19.11
CA ILE A 533 -30.44 -19.79 19.46
C ILE A 533 -29.76 -20.03 20.83
N ILE A 534 -28.84 -19.16 21.23
CA ILE A 534 -28.12 -19.29 22.51
C ILE A 534 -28.96 -18.75 23.70
N LYS A 535 -30.13 -18.15 23.45
CA LYS A 535 -31.00 -17.53 24.46
C LYS A 535 -32.41 -18.10 24.53
N ASN A 536 -32.95 -18.56 23.39
CA ASN A 536 -34.35 -18.97 23.23
C ASN A 536 -34.42 -20.35 22.55
N ASP A 537 -35.50 -21.09 22.80
CA ASP A 537 -35.73 -22.40 22.16
C ASP A 537 -35.72 -22.35 20.63
N THR A 538 -35.25 -23.43 20.01
CA THR A 538 -35.12 -23.58 18.56
C THR A 538 -36.42 -23.28 17.81
N TRP A 539 -37.57 -23.71 18.34
CA TRP A 539 -38.87 -23.56 17.67
C TRP A 539 -39.41 -22.11 17.72
N THR A 540 -39.27 -21.44 18.87
CA THR A 540 -39.59 -20.01 18.98
C THR A 540 -38.64 -19.17 18.13
N THR A 541 -37.36 -19.56 18.05
CA THR A 541 -36.34 -18.92 17.22
C THR A 541 -36.64 -19.08 15.73
N LEU A 542 -37.11 -20.24 15.27
CA LEU A 542 -37.52 -20.46 13.87
C LEU A 542 -38.72 -19.61 13.48
N ASN A 543 -39.74 -19.50 14.33
CA ASN A 543 -40.89 -18.62 14.07
C ASN A 543 -40.48 -17.14 14.06
N LEU A 544 -39.64 -16.68 14.99
CA LEU A 544 -39.06 -15.33 14.92
C LEU A 544 -38.18 -15.14 13.68
N ALA A 545 -37.46 -16.17 13.22
CA ALA A 545 -36.65 -16.12 12.02
C ALA A 545 -37.53 -15.93 10.79
N ALA A 546 -38.62 -16.69 10.66
CA ALA A 546 -39.58 -16.55 9.56
C ALA A 546 -40.19 -15.14 9.53
N VAL A 547 -40.70 -14.63 10.67
CA VAL A 547 -41.30 -13.29 10.77
C VAL A 547 -40.27 -12.19 10.48
N ASN A 548 -39.06 -12.25 11.05
CA ASN A 548 -38.03 -11.24 10.80
C ASN A 548 -37.45 -11.32 9.38
N THR A 549 -37.41 -12.50 8.77
CA THR A 549 -36.99 -12.66 7.36
C THR A 549 -38.06 -12.13 6.42
N PHE A 550 -39.33 -12.44 6.66
CA PHE A 550 -40.46 -11.87 5.93
C PHE A 550 -40.46 -10.34 6.00
N ASN A 551 -40.39 -9.77 7.21
CA ASN A 551 -40.26 -8.33 7.40
C ASN A 551 -38.97 -7.76 6.76
N GLY A 552 -37.86 -8.50 6.81
CA GLY A 552 -36.59 -8.13 6.18
C GLY A 552 -36.61 -8.16 4.65
N VAL A 553 -37.46 -8.97 4.02
CA VAL A 553 -37.66 -9.00 2.56
C VAL A 553 -38.67 -7.93 2.14
N VAL A 554 -39.84 -7.88 2.81
CA VAL A 554 -40.95 -6.96 2.49
C VAL A 554 -40.59 -5.50 2.74
N TYR A 555 -39.97 -5.19 3.89
CA TYR A 555 -39.61 -3.81 4.26
C TYR A 555 -38.13 -3.49 4.00
N GLY A 556 -37.25 -4.48 3.82
CA GLY A 556 -35.82 -4.26 3.63
C GLY A 556 -35.45 -3.62 2.28
N LEU A 557 -36.11 -4.00 1.18
CA LEU A 557 -35.92 -3.34 -0.12
C LEU A 557 -36.33 -1.84 -0.05
N PRO A 558 -37.53 -1.48 0.45
CA PRO A 558 -37.87 -0.08 0.73
C PRO A 558 -36.98 0.64 1.75
N ALA A 559 -36.35 -0.08 2.70
CA ALA A 559 -35.42 0.50 3.66
C ALA A 559 -34.03 0.76 3.06
N ILE A 560 -33.53 -0.12 2.19
CA ILE A 560 -32.28 0.08 1.43
C ILE A 560 -32.44 1.25 0.46
N ALA A 561 -33.57 1.35 -0.25
CA ALA A 561 -33.88 2.50 -1.10
C ALA A 561 -33.93 3.82 -0.30
N ARG A 562 -34.49 3.81 0.92
CA ARG A 562 -34.49 4.96 1.84
C ARG A 562 -33.17 5.22 2.55
N ALA A 563 -32.20 4.30 2.52
CA ALA A 563 -30.88 4.46 3.16
C ALA A 563 -29.91 5.33 2.33
N THR A 564 -30.18 5.53 1.04
CA THR A 564 -29.60 6.62 0.22
C THR A 564 -30.51 7.84 0.30
N PRO A 565 -30.13 8.87 1.08
CA PRO A 565 -29.03 9.71 0.61
C PRO A 565 -27.85 9.90 1.59
N GLY A 566 -27.88 9.36 2.81
CA GLY A 566 -26.85 9.64 3.83
C GLY A 566 -25.42 9.25 3.42
N TRP A 567 -25.24 8.04 2.87
CA TRP A 567 -23.94 7.58 2.35
C TRP A 567 -23.48 8.34 1.11
N PHE A 568 -24.41 8.73 0.24
CA PHE A 568 -24.07 9.48 -0.97
C PHE A 568 -23.66 10.92 -0.64
N VAL A 569 -24.27 11.56 0.37
CA VAL A 569 -23.86 12.88 0.87
C VAL A 569 -22.52 12.82 1.61
N THR A 570 -22.20 11.76 2.36
CA THR A 570 -20.85 11.62 2.97
C THR A 570 -19.78 11.29 1.93
N LYS A 571 -20.08 10.45 0.93
CA LYS A 571 -19.23 10.24 -0.25
C LYS A 571 -19.02 11.54 -1.01
N TRP A 572 -20.08 12.27 -1.35
CA TRP A 572 -20.01 13.58 -2.02
C TRP A 572 -19.29 14.62 -1.18
N GLY A 573 -19.40 14.58 0.15
CA GLY A 573 -18.60 15.39 1.07
C GLY A 573 -17.11 15.05 1.00
N GLN A 574 -16.75 13.77 0.95
CA GLN A 574 -15.37 13.32 0.73
C GLN A 574 -14.85 13.68 -0.68
N THR A 575 -15.69 13.60 -1.71
CA THR A 575 -15.33 13.98 -3.08
C THR A 575 -15.23 15.50 -3.23
N LYS A 576 -16.11 16.28 -2.60
CA LYS A 576 -16.04 17.74 -2.49
C LYS A 576 -14.81 18.16 -1.68
N HIS A 577 -14.46 17.46 -0.61
CA HIS A 577 -13.20 17.68 0.10
C HIS A 577 -11.99 17.33 -0.78
N PHE A 578 -12.03 16.23 -1.53
CA PHE A 578 -10.97 15.87 -2.48
C PHE A 578 -10.77 16.96 -3.54
N PHE A 579 -11.84 17.41 -4.21
CA PHE A 579 -11.78 18.52 -5.17
C PHE A 579 -11.40 19.84 -4.49
N TRP A 580 -11.93 20.15 -3.31
CA TRP A 580 -11.58 21.37 -2.58
C TRP A 580 -10.08 21.38 -2.24
N THR A 581 -9.52 20.28 -1.71
CA THR A 581 -8.08 20.12 -1.50
C THR A 581 -7.30 20.18 -2.82
N LEU A 582 -7.81 19.61 -3.92
CA LEU A 582 -7.19 19.65 -5.24
C LEU A 582 -7.12 21.08 -5.83
N PHE A 583 -8.08 21.95 -5.50
CA PHE A 583 -8.09 23.35 -5.95
C PHE A 583 -7.45 24.34 -4.96
N HIS A 584 -7.53 24.08 -3.64
CA HIS A 584 -7.03 24.97 -2.57
C HIS A 584 -5.69 24.50 -1.96
N TRP A 585 -5.01 23.53 -2.58
CA TRP A 585 -3.77 22.94 -2.07
C TRP A 585 -2.67 23.95 -1.72
N ARG A 586 -2.66 25.14 -2.36
CA ARG A 586 -1.59 26.12 -2.19
C ARG A 586 -1.67 26.88 -0.87
N THR A 587 -2.84 27.20 -0.34
CA THR A 587 -2.94 28.01 0.90
C THR A 587 -4.33 27.89 1.54
N MET A 588 -4.37 27.75 2.86
CA MET A 588 -5.60 27.69 3.67
C MET A 588 -5.90 29.01 4.40
N VAL A 589 -4.90 29.89 4.48
CA VAL A 589 -4.89 31.19 5.17
C VAL A 589 -4.04 32.14 4.32
N GLU A 590 -4.33 33.44 4.32
CA GLU A 590 -3.46 34.43 3.67
C GLU A 590 -2.09 34.54 4.37
N ALA A 591 -1.07 34.98 3.65
CA ALA A 591 0.25 35.20 4.23
C ALA A 591 0.23 36.48 5.08
N PRO A 592 0.79 36.50 6.31
CA PRO A 592 0.90 37.71 7.10
C PRO A 592 1.66 38.81 6.34
N ALA A 593 1.15 40.04 6.39
CA ALA A 593 1.89 41.19 5.90
C ALA A 593 3.13 41.44 6.80
N PRO A 594 4.26 41.93 6.23
CA PRO A 594 5.33 42.46 7.05
C PRO A 594 4.82 43.68 7.87
N PRO A 595 5.39 43.95 9.06
CA PRO A 595 5.01 45.10 9.87
C PRO A 595 5.24 46.41 9.10
N SER A 596 4.35 47.39 9.29
CA SER A 596 4.36 48.62 8.49
C SER A 596 5.48 49.59 8.91
N HIS A 597 5.92 49.53 10.17
CA HIS A 597 6.96 50.40 10.70
C HIS A 597 7.77 49.72 11.82
N PRO A 598 9.10 49.94 11.93
CA PRO A 598 9.94 49.32 12.97
C PRO A 598 9.48 49.55 14.42
N MET A 599 8.88 50.72 14.68
CA MET A 599 8.38 51.06 16.02
C MET A 599 7.22 50.17 16.49
N GLU A 600 6.49 49.50 15.59
CA GLU A 600 5.43 48.53 15.95
C GLU A 600 5.99 47.34 16.76
N VAL A 601 7.28 47.04 16.60
CA VAL A 601 7.99 45.96 17.30
C VAL A 601 9.06 46.48 18.26
N GLY A 602 9.01 47.77 18.60
CA GLY A 602 9.89 48.41 19.57
C GLY A 602 11.31 48.73 19.08
N LEU A 603 11.61 48.58 17.77
CA LEU A 603 12.90 48.91 17.20
C LEU A 603 12.99 50.38 16.76
N GLN A 604 14.15 51.00 16.98
CA GLN A 604 14.49 52.32 16.48
C GLN A 604 15.22 52.24 15.13
N MET A 605 15.14 53.29 14.30
CA MET A 605 15.70 53.27 12.93
C MET A 605 17.24 53.23 12.90
N ASN A 606 17.91 53.66 13.97
CA ASN A 606 19.35 53.56 14.16
C ASN A 606 19.84 52.15 14.53
N GLU A 607 18.95 51.25 14.97
CA GLU A 607 19.24 49.83 15.23
C GLU A 607 19.13 48.99 13.94
N LEU A 608 18.68 49.60 12.83
CA LEU A 608 18.48 48.94 11.55
C LEU A 608 19.61 49.25 10.56
N HIS A 609 19.91 48.25 9.73
CA HIS A 609 20.82 48.32 8.62
C HIS A 609 20.04 48.17 7.30
N SER A 610 20.58 48.69 6.20
CA SER A 610 20.02 48.43 4.86
C SER A 610 20.19 46.95 4.50
N THR A 611 19.26 46.38 3.74
CA THR A 611 19.38 45.02 3.18
C THR A 611 20.23 44.97 1.90
N LEU A 612 20.79 46.10 1.46
CA LEU A 612 21.66 46.17 0.29
C LEU A 612 23.02 45.50 0.59
N PHE A 613 23.48 44.64 -0.32
CA PHE A 613 24.80 44.01 -0.24
C PHE A 613 25.68 44.54 -1.38
N ASP A 614 26.35 45.66 -1.11
CA ASP A 614 27.24 46.39 -2.01
C ASP A 614 28.72 45.98 -1.88
N ALA A 615 29.10 45.37 -0.75
CA ALA A 615 30.45 44.88 -0.48
C ALA A 615 31.06 44.09 -1.65
N ASP A 616 32.32 44.39 -1.96
CA ASP A 616 33.10 43.58 -2.89
C ASP A 616 33.49 42.25 -2.25
N ILE A 617 33.57 41.23 -3.09
CA ILE A 617 33.89 39.84 -2.75
C ILE A 617 34.88 39.23 -3.76
N SER A 618 35.57 40.07 -4.55
CA SER A 618 36.57 39.63 -5.52
C SER A 618 37.76 38.91 -4.90
N ASP A 619 37.98 39.08 -3.58
CA ASP A 619 39.00 38.40 -2.78
C ASP A 619 38.63 36.95 -2.43
N ASP A 620 37.35 36.58 -2.52
CA ASP A 620 36.86 35.23 -2.25
C ASP A 620 36.76 34.41 -3.56
N GLU A 621 37.83 33.68 -3.90
CA GLU A 621 37.88 32.76 -5.05
C GLU A 621 36.71 31.75 -5.10
N GLN A 622 36.10 31.42 -3.96
CA GLN A 622 35.01 30.47 -3.88
C GLN A 622 33.66 31.15 -4.14
N ALA A 623 33.47 32.38 -3.65
CA ALA A 623 32.34 33.22 -4.02
C ALA A 623 32.34 33.56 -5.53
N VAL A 624 33.50 33.89 -6.11
CA VAL A 624 33.63 34.18 -7.55
C VAL A 624 33.27 32.96 -8.41
N ARG A 625 33.67 31.74 -8.01
CA ARG A 625 33.23 30.49 -8.65
C ARG A 625 31.73 30.26 -8.50
N THR A 626 31.21 30.42 -7.28
CA THR A 626 29.77 30.25 -6.96
C THR A 626 28.90 31.17 -7.81
N ARG A 627 29.29 32.45 -7.93
CA ARG A 627 28.69 33.45 -8.83
C ARG A 627 28.65 32.97 -10.28
N TRP A 628 29.76 32.43 -10.79
CA TRP A 628 29.83 31.93 -12.17
C TRP A 628 28.92 30.71 -12.36
N MET A 629 28.95 29.74 -11.45
CA MET A 629 28.13 28.53 -11.49
C MET A 629 26.63 28.81 -11.44
N LEU A 630 26.19 29.66 -10.51
CA LEU A 630 24.78 30.02 -10.35
C LEU A 630 24.24 30.79 -11.57
N ARG A 631 25.08 31.62 -12.21
CA ARG A 631 24.77 32.24 -13.51
C ARG A 631 24.73 31.22 -14.65
N ALA A 632 25.68 30.29 -14.72
CA ALA A 632 25.67 29.23 -15.74
C ALA A 632 24.40 28.37 -15.64
N LEU A 633 24.04 27.95 -14.42
CA LEU A 633 22.82 27.19 -14.11
C LEU A 633 21.55 27.88 -14.65
N SER A 634 21.49 29.21 -14.63
CA SER A 634 20.37 30.01 -15.14
C SER A 634 20.08 29.78 -16.63
N PHE A 635 21.10 29.41 -17.43
CA PHE A 635 20.99 29.12 -18.85
C PHE A 635 20.96 27.62 -19.19
N MET A 636 21.23 26.75 -18.20
CA MET A 636 21.33 25.30 -18.42
C MET A 636 19.99 24.59 -18.59
N ALA A 637 18.85 25.19 -18.23
CA ALA A 637 17.54 24.53 -18.24
C ALA A 637 17.18 23.78 -19.56
N PRO A 638 17.22 24.40 -20.77
CA PRO A 638 16.96 23.68 -22.02
C PRO A 638 18.02 22.61 -22.32
N ILE A 639 19.27 22.85 -21.92
CA ILE A 639 20.40 21.91 -22.12
C ILE A 639 20.20 20.66 -21.23
N GLN A 640 19.76 20.84 -19.99
CA GLN A 640 19.47 19.74 -19.06
C GLN A 640 18.31 18.87 -19.57
N VAL A 641 17.24 19.47 -20.10
CA VAL A 641 16.14 18.72 -20.74
C VAL A 641 16.63 17.97 -21.98
N ALA A 642 17.45 18.60 -22.82
CA ALA A 642 18.06 17.95 -23.98
C ALA A 642 18.99 16.78 -23.58
N ILE A 643 19.72 16.88 -22.47
CA ILE A 643 20.56 15.79 -21.95
C ILE A 643 19.70 14.66 -21.36
N ILE A 644 18.61 14.93 -20.64
CA ILE A 644 17.70 13.90 -20.13
C ILE A 644 17.12 13.08 -21.30
N LEU A 645 16.62 13.77 -22.33
CA LEU A 645 16.07 13.13 -23.53
C LEU A 645 17.17 12.44 -24.36
N GLY A 646 18.36 13.04 -24.45
CA GLY A 646 19.52 12.47 -25.14
C GLY A 646 20.05 11.20 -24.48
N LEU A 647 20.20 11.17 -23.15
CA LEU A 647 20.55 9.97 -22.39
C LEU A 647 19.47 8.90 -22.50
N GLY A 648 18.19 9.29 -22.48
CA GLY A 648 17.07 8.38 -22.76
C GLY A 648 17.11 7.78 -24.17
N PHE A 649 17.49 8.58 -25.18
CA PHE A 649 17.61 8.13 -26.58
C PHE A 649 18.86 7.26 -26.80
N ILE A 650 20.01 7.61 -26.20
CA ILE A 650 21.22 6.79 -26.18
C ILE A 650 20.90 5.43 -25.54
N TRP A 651 20.19 5.43 -24.41
CA TRP A 651 19.72 4.18 -23.81
C TRP A 651 18.76 3.42 -24.74
N MET A 652 17.80 4.09 -25.38
CA MET A 652 16.89 3.49 -26.37
C MET A 652 17.61 2.85 -27.58
N TRP A 653 18.86 3.26 -27.88
CA TRP A 653 19.65 2.72 -28.99
C TRP A 653 20.67 1.64 -28.56
N PHE A 654 21.22 1.73 -27.35
CA PHE A 654 22.28 0.83 -26.87
C PHE A 654 21.83 -0.16 -25.78
N ASN A 655 20.58 -0.08 -25.30
CA ASN A 655 20.00 -1.04 -24.36
C ASN A 655 19.90 -2.44 -25.02
N PRO A 656 20.62 -3.46 -24.51
CA PRO A 656 20.63 -4.82 -25.08
C PRO A 656 19.33 -5.61 -24.85
N TRP A 657 18.35 -5.01 -24.16
CA TRP A 657 16.99 -5.53 -23.98
C TRP A 657 16.04 -4.78 -24.91
N SER A 658 16.33 -4.83 -26.21
CA SER A 658 15.87 -3.86 -27.23
C SER A 658 14.44 -4.04 -27.72
N ASP A 659 13.85 -5.22 -27.57
CA ASP A 659 12.76 -5.63 -28.45
C ASP A 659 11.40 -5.11 -27.96
N TYR A 660 10.65 -4.47 -28.87
CA TYR A 660 9.39 -3.81 -28.55
C TYR A 660 8.30 -3.99 -29.62
N ILE A 661 7.09 -4.35 -29.16
CA ILE A 661 5.90 -4.38 -30.02
C ILE A 661 5.26 -2.99 -30.15
N LEU A 662 4.69 -2.75 -31.32
CA LEU A 662 3.86 -1.57 -31.62
C LEU A 662 2.41 -1.76 -31.15
N ASP A 663 1.84 -2.95 -31.39
CA ASP A 663 0.42 -3.24 -31.20
C ASP A 663 0.18 -4.29 -30.10
N GLY A 664 -0.79 -4.00 -29.22
CA GLY A 664 -1.23 -4.90 -28.16
C GLY A 664 -0.57 -4.66 -26.80
N PHE A 665 -1.01 -5.45 -25.82
CA PHE A 665 -0.34 -5.59 -24.53
C PHE A 665 0.57 -6.81 -24.63
N ALA A 666 1.88 -6.63 -24.42
CA ALA A 666 2.85 -7.69 -24.66
C ALA A 666 2.76 -8.81 -23.60
N ASP A 667 3.62 -9.82 -23.77
CA ASP A 667 3.71 -11.00 -22.92
C ASP A 667 3.70 -10.70 -21.41
N PHE A 668 3.43 -11.73 -20.63
CA PHE A 668 3.37 -11.72 -19.17
C PHE A 668 4.45 -10.89 -18.47
N SER A 669 5.68 -10.84 -18.99
CA SER A 669 6.78 -10.04 -18.46
C SER A 669 6.45 -8.55 -18.32
N THR A 670 5.54 -8.04 -19.15
CA THR A 670 4.93 -6.71 -19.02
C THR A 670 4.44 -6.47 -17.59
N ILE A 671 3.87 -7.46 -16.90
CA ILE A 671 3.23 -7.31 -15.59
C ILE A 671 4.21 -6.82 -14.51
N TRP A 672 5.48 -7.27 -14.53
CA TRP A 672 6.50 -6.70 -13.63
C TRP A 672 7.14 -5.44 -14.19
N ARG A 673 7.30 -5.33 -15.52
CA ARG A 673 7.81 -4.11 -16.19
C ARG A 673 6.90 -2.89 -15.94
N LEU A 674 5.58 -3.08 -15.74
CA LEU A 674 4.63 -2.03 -15.32
C LEU A 674 5.06 -1.29 -14.06
N LEU A 675 5.83 -1.92 -13.16
CA LEU A 675 6.32 -1.27 -11.95
C LEU A 675 7.27 -0.11 -12.26
N TRP A 676 7.95 -0.09 -13.42
CA TRP A 676 8.76 1.05 -13.86
C TRP A 676 7.92 2.31 -14.09
N ALA A 677 6.64 2.18 -14.45
CA ALA A 677 5.74 3.32 -14.59
C ALA A 677 5.45 4.04 -13.25
N LEU A 678 5.75 3.41 -12.10
CA LEU A 678 5.65 4.04 -10.78
C LEU A 678 6.71 5.13 -10.56
N ALA A 679 7.83 5.10 -11.29
CA ALA A 679 8.85 6.15 -11.27
C ALA A 679 8.46 7.39 -12.10
N LEU A 680 7.61 7.22 -13.13
CA LEU A 680 7.28 8.27 -14.09
C LEU A 680 6.80 9.59 -13.44
N PRO A 681 5.95 9.61 -12.39
CA PRO A 681 5.56 10.87 -11.75
C PRO A 681 6.74 11.63 -11.12
N TYR A 682 7.71 10.92 -10.52
CA TYR A 682 8.93 11.54 -9.98
C TYR A 682 9.81 12.09 -11.12
N CYS A 683 10.02 11.31 -12.19
CA CYS A 683 10.82 11.76 -13.34
C CYS A 683 10.18 12.95 -14.09
N ILE A 684 8.85 13.02 -14.19
CA ILE A 684 8.16 14.21 -14.72
C ILE A 684 8.44 15.43 -13.83
N ILE A 685 8.33 15.28 -12.50
CA ILE A 685 8.59 16.37 -11.54
C ILE A 685 10.03 16.87 -11.61
N THR A 686 11.03 15.98 -11.68
CA THR A 686 12.44 16.40 -11.79
C THR A 686 12.77 16.98 -13.16
N THR A 687 12.18 16.48 -14.25
CA THR A 687 12.33 17.10 -15.59
C THR A 687 11.72 18.49 -15.62
N LEU A 688 10.54 18.71 -15.03
CA LEU A 688 9.93 20.04 -14.89
C LEU A 688 10.78 20.98 -14.01
N GLY A 689 11.50 20.42 -13.02
CA GLY A 689 12.48 21.15 -12.23
C GLY A 689 13.69 21.61 -13.03
N PHE A 690 14.36 20.69 -13.75
CA PHE A 690 15.45 21.04 -14.64
C PHE A 690 15.00 21.96 -15.81
N ALA A 691 13.76 21.84 -16.28
CA ALA A 691 13.19 22.75 -17.27
C ALA A 691 12.89 24.17 -16.71
N THR A 692 12.93 24.34 -15.38
CA THR A 692 12.71 25.63 -14.71
C THR A 692 14.05 26.34 -14.49
N PRO A 693 14.36 27.46 -15.16
CA PRO A 693 15.63 28.15 -14.98
C PRO A 693 15.75 28.76 -13.57
N ASP A 694 16.83 28.43 -12.86
CA ASP A 694 17.16 29.00 -11.55
C ASP A 694 17.88 30.36 -11.76
N ILE A 695 17.12 31.40 -12.14
CA ILE A 695 17.65 32.68 -12.69
C ILE A 695 18.35 33.53 -11.64
N THR A 696 19.67 33.36 -11.54
CA THR A 696 20.59 34.18 -10.77
C THR A 696 20.94 35.45 -11.54
N ARG A 697 20.55 36.60 -11.00
CA ARG A 697 20.71 37.92 -11.64
C ARG A 697 22.07 38.56 -11.31
N THR A 698 22.52 39.50 -12.13
CA THR A 698 23.65 40.38 -11.75
C THR A 698 23.19 41.39 -10.69
N PRO A 699 24.10 41.99 -9.88
CA PRO A 699 23.73 43.03 -8.91
C PRO A 699 22.95 44.20 -9.56
N GLU A 700 23.40 44.67 -10.73
CA GLU A 700 22.71 45.69 -11.53
C GLU A 700 21.29 45.30 -11.98
N GLN A 701 21.04 44.00 -12.19
CA GLN A 701 19.72 43.46 -12.52
C GLN A 701 18.84 43.30 -11.28
N GLN A 702 19.42 43.00 -10.11
CA GLN A 702 18.70 42.94 -8.83
C GLN A 702 18.27 44.34 -8.37
N MET A 703 19.13 45.35 -8.50
CA MET A 703 18.82 46.76 -8.16
C MET A 703 17.67 47.35 -8.98
N LYS A 704 17.29 46.74 -10.11
CA LYS A 704 16.13 47.12 -10.93
C LYS A 704 14.81 46.48 -10.48
N LYS A 705 14.83 45.59 -9.49
CA LYS A 705 13.61 44.99 -8.90
C LYS A 705 13.02 45.91 -7.82
N PRO A 706 11.69 45.88 -7.62
CA PRO A 706 11.10 46.50 -6.44
C PRO A 706 11.67 45.87 -5.16
N VAL A 707 12.05 46.72 -4.21
CA VAL A 707 12.47 46.32 -2.86
C VAL A 707 11.23 45.91 -2.06
N VAL A 708 11.29 44.74 -1.45
CA VAL A 708 10.23 44.19 -0.58
C VAL A 708 10.52 44.47 0.89
N ARG A 709 11.80 44.44 1.30
CA ARG A 709 12.25 44.79 2.65
C ARG A 709 13.55 45.59 2.54
N GLU A 710 13.50 46.88 2.85
CA GLU A 710 14.67 47.76 2.75
C GLU A 710 15.60 47.64 3.96
N HIS A 711 15.04 47.32 5.13
CA HIS A 711 15.73 47.33 6.41
C HIS A 711 15.80 45.94 7.06
N ILE A 712 16.87 45.67 7.79
CA ILE A 712 17.13 44.45 8.58
C ILE A 712 17.77 44.84 9.92
N HIS A 713 17.40 44.13 10.98
CA HIS A 713 18.04 44.27 12.29
C HIS A 713 19.30 43.39 12.34
N ARG A 714 19.12 42.06 12.42
CA ARG A 714 20.22 41.08 12.45
C ARG A 714 19.95 39.90 11.51
N LEU A 715 21.02 39.37 10.92
CA LEU A 715 21.04 38.06 10.24
C LEU A 715 21.94 37.12 11.03
N PHE A 716 21.33 36.22 11.79
CA PHE A 716 22.03 35.21 12.58
C PHE A 716 22.36 33.99 11.73
N ILE A 717 23.63 33.64 11.58
CA ILE A 717 24.07 32.37 10.97
C ILE A 717 24.32 31.37 12.11
N VAL A 718 23.40 30.44 12.32
CA VAL A 718 23.36 29.57 13.51
C VAL A 718 23.80 28.16 13.17
N SER A 719 25.02 27.81 13.59
CA SER A 719 25.60 26.48 13.49
C SER A 719 25.15 25.64 14.69
N VAL A 720 24.21 24.72 14.50
CA VAL A 720 23.67 23.88 15.59
C VAL A 720 24.47 22.60 15.75
N THR A 721 25.02 22.37 16.93
CA THR A 721 25.88 21.23 17.26
C THR A 721 25.46 20.54 18.55
N ARG A 722 25.71 19.24 18.65
CA ARG A 722 25.63 18.52 19.94
C ARG A 722 26.86 18.76 20.83
N GLY A 723 27.92 19.35 20.29
CA GLY A 723 29.24 19.49 20.94
C GLY A 723 30.14 18.26 20.82
N SER A 724 29.68 17.20 20.12
CA SER A 724 30.42 15.93 19.98
C SER A 724 31.53 15.96 18.93
N ASN A 725 31.61 16.99 18.09
CA ASN A 725 32.60 17.11 17.01
C ASN A 725 33.27 18.52 17.05
N PRO A 726 34.14 18.77 18.05
CA PRO A 726 34.67 20.11 18.31
C PRO A 726 35.49 20.66 17.15
N GLU A 727 36.39 19.89 16.57
CA GLU A 727 37.26 20.35 15.47
C GLU A 727 36.45 20.74 14.23
N THR A 728 35.44 19.95 13.89
CA THR A 728 34.57 20.24 12.73
C THR A 728 33.73 21.49 12.96
N THR A 729 33.18 21.66 14.17
CA THR A 729 32.43 22.84 14.60
C THR A 729 33.30 24.10 14.58
N ARG A 730 34.51 24.02 15.15
CA ARG A 730 35.50 25.11 15.17
C ARG A 730 35.85 25.55 13.75
N ARG A 731 36.23 24.60 12.90
CA ARG A 731 36.57 24.83 11.48
C ARG A 731 35.41 25.46 10.69
N ALA A 732 34.17 25.02 10.91
CA ALA A 732 32.99 25.56 10.25
C ALA A 732 32.66 26.98 10.74
N HIS A 733 32.57 27.18 12.06
CA HIS A 733 32.27 28.49 12.64
C HIS A 733 33.34 29.54 12.30
N LEU A 734 34.64 29.21 12.36
CA LEU A 734 35.73 30.11 11.95
C LEU A 734 35.71 30.44 10.44
N HIS A 735 35.01 29.67 9.61
CA HIS A 735 34.72 30.03 8.22
C HIS A 735 33.54 31.01 8.14
N LEU A 736 32.44 30.70 8.83
CA LEU A 736 31.23 31.53 8.84
C LEU A 736 31.45 32.90 9.49
N LYS A 737 32.27 32.98 10.54
CA LYS A 737 32.63 34.21 11.26
C LYS A 737 33.31 35.25 10.35
N LYS A 738 34.06 34.81 9.33
CA LYS A 738 34.68 35.70 8.33
C LYS A 738 33.66 36.46 7.49
N LEU A 739 32.43 35.96 7.38
CA LEU A 739 31.39 36.56 6.56
C LEU A 739 30.80 37.84 7.19
N GLU A 740 30.97 38.05 8.50
CA GLU A 740 30.55 39.27 9.20
C GLU A 740 31.23 40.54 8.65
N LYS A 741 32.44 40.40 8.07
CA LYS A 741 33.18 41.54 7.48
C LYS A 741 32.42 42.21 6.32
N TYR A 742 31.51 41.50 5.66
CA TYR A 742 30.83 42.00 4.46
C TYR A 742 29.53 42.76 4.76
N HIS A 743 28.93 42.63 5.95
CA HIS A 743 27.69 43.34 6.26
C HIS A 743 27.43 43.48 7.78
N PRO A 744 27.15 44.70 8.30
CA PRO A 744 27.11 44.97 9.75
C PRO A 744 26.00 44.23 10.51
N ALA A 745 24.93 43.80 9.84
CA ALA A 745 23.84 43.03 10.45
C ALA A 745 24.17 41.53 10.70
N VAL A 746 25.23 41.00 10.11
CA VAL A 746 25.49 39.55 10.09
C VAL A 746 26.24 39.12 11.36
N ARG A 747 25.75 38.06 12.04
CA ARG A 747 26.43 37.45 13.20
C ARG A 747 26.43 35.94 13.10
N ALA A 748 27.61 35.31 13.14
CA ALA A 748 27.75 33.87 13.22
C ALA A 748 27.72 33.42 14.69
N ILE A 749 26.95 32.38 15.01
CA ILE A 749 26.78 31.85 16.37
C ILE A 749 26.83 30.32 16.35
N VAL A 750 27.52 29.72 17.33
CA VAL A 750 27.43 28.28 17.62
C VAL A 750 26.33 28.04 18.65
N LEU A 751 25.41 27.13 18.38
CA LEU A 751 24.35 26.72 19.31
C LEU A 751 24.62 25.30 19.83
N THR A 752 24.83 25.15 21.14
CA THR A 752 25.16 23.87 21.81
C THR A 752 24.06 23.41 22.77
N ASP A 753 24.09 22.13 23.14
CA ASP A 753 23.43 21.58 24.33
C ASP A 753 24.42 21.50 25.51
N GLU A 754 24.01 21.95 26.71
CA GLU A 754 24.78 21.75 27.96
C GLU A 754 25.07 20.25 28.20
N PRO A 755 26.30 19.82 28.53
CA PRO A 755 27.41 20.61 29.09
C PRO A 755 28.43 21.14 28.07
N TYR A 756 28.15 21.07 26.76
CA TYR A 756 29.11 21.49 25.76
C TYR A 756 29.06 23.02 25.58
N TYR A 757 30.19 23.67 25.83
CA TYR A 757 30.37 25.11 25.70
C TYR A 757 31.69 25.39 24.98
N TYR A 758 31.71 26.38 24.09
CA TYR A 758 32.90 26.82 23.37
C TYR A 758 33.30 28.23 23.82
N PRO A 759 34.17 28.38 24.84
CA PRO A 759 34.45 29.66 25.49
C PRO A 759 35.19 30.67 24.59
N ASP A 760 35.76 30.20 23.49
CA ASP A 760 36.55 30.97 22.53
C ASP A 760 35.79 31.28 21.22
N LEU A 761 34.52 30.83 21.10
CA LEU A 761 33.64 31.09 19.96
C LEU A 761 32.39 31.84 20.45
N ASP A 762 31.68 32.53 19.55
CA ASP A 762 30.38 33.12 19.86
C ASP A 762 29.33 32.01 20.07
N ASN A 763 29.18 31.55 21.32
CA ASN A 763 28.40 30.36 21.65
C ASN A 763 27.19 30.64 22.56
N VAL A 764 26.03 30.14 22.16
CA VAL A 764 24.82 30.03 22.98
C VAL A 764 24.68 28.59 23.44
N MET A 765 24.75 28.35 24.76
CA MET A 765 24.52 27.03 25.33
C MET A 765 23.07 26.89 25.81
N THR A 766 22.41 25.83 25.35
CA THR A 766 21.04 25.45 25.75
C THR A 766 21.07 24.74 27.12
N PRO A 767 20.45 25.29 28.18
CA PRO A 767 20.45 24.66 29.50
C PRO A 767 19.73 23.31 29.50
N LYS A 768 20.24 22.32 30.24
CA LYS A 768 19.56 21.02 30.46
C LYS A 768 18.16 21.23 31.04
N ALA A 769 18.00 22.19 31.93
CA ALA A 769 16.75 22.55 32.58
C ALA A 769 15.69 23.16 31.62
N TYR A 770 16.08 23.74 30.47
CA TYR A 770 15.13 24.33 29.53
C TYR A 770 14.16 23.28 28.98
N LYS A 771 12.88 23.67 28.93
CA LYS A 771 11.78 22.96 28.26
C LYS A 771 11.03 23.98 27.43
N SER A 772 10.64 23.59 26.22
CA SER A 772 9.74 24.36 25.37
C SER A 772 8.32 24.46 25.98
N PRO A 773 7.48 25.42 25.58
CA PRO A 773 6.18 25.69 26.21
C PRO A 773 5.20 24.50 26.29
N LEU A 774 5.22 23.62 25.31
CA LEU A 774 4.43 22.37 25.22
C LEU A 774 5.25 21.13 25.63
N GLY A 775 6.54 21.29 25.89
CA GLY A 775 7.46 20.22 26.30
C GLY A 775 7.72 19.12 25.27
N LYS A 776 7.46 19.38 23.97
CA LYS A 776 7.64 18.38 22.90
C LYS A 776 9.05 18.40 22.32
N ALA A 777 9.65 19.60 22.20
CA ALA A 777 10.97 19.84 21.63
C ALA A 777 12.06 18.98 22.28
N LYS A 778 12.88 18.32 21.44
CA LYS A 778 14.01 17.47 21.85
C LYS A 778 15.20 17.70 20.94
N HIS A 779 16.41 17.51 21.47
CA HIS A 779 17.66 17.62 20.72
C HIS A 779 17.73 18.95 19.94
N LYS A 780 18.02 18.94 18.63
CA LYS A 780 18.11 20.14 17.78
C LYS A 780 16.89 21.06 17.90
N ALA A 781 15.65 20.51 17.91
CA ALA A 781 14.43 21.30 18.09
C ALA A 781 14.38 22.06 19.43
N LYS A 782 14.87 21.45 20.53
CA LYS A 782 14.95 22.10 21.85
C LYS A 782 15.92 23.28 21.81
N ALA A 783 17.11 23.07 21.25
CA ALA A 783 18.12 24.13 21.16
C ALA A 783 17.62 25.31 20.32
N LEU A 784 16.95 25.03 19.19
CA LEU A 784 16.36 26.06 18.33
C LEU A 784 15.25 26.86 19.03
N ASP A 785 14.35 26.21 19.79
CA ASP A 785 13.33 26.93 20.56
C ASP A 785 13.94 27.80 21.69
N TYR A 786 15.04 27.34 22.30
CA TYR A 786 15.78 28.12 23.29
C TYR A 786 16.47 29.33 22.66
N PHE A 787 17.11 29.17 21.49
CA PHE A 787 17.73 30.27 20.75
C PHE A 787 16.70 31.34 20.38
N ARG A 788 15.58 30.93 19.77
CA ARG A 788 14.44 31.79 19.42
C ARG A 788 13.93 32.60 20.61
N SER A 789 13.68 31.94 21.74
CA SER A 789 13.14 32.60 22.95
C SER A 789 14.16 33.49 23.66
N SER A 790 15.45 33.12 23.65
CA SER A 790 16.53 33.90 24.28
C SER A 790 16.88 35.16 23.48
N MET A 791 16.95 35.06 22.14
CA MET A 791 17.34 36.17 21.26
C MET A 791 16.24 37.21 21.02
N LYS A 792 15.00 36.91 21.44
CA LYS A 792 13.81 37.76 21.26
C LYS A 792 13.68 38.26 19.81
N LEU A 793 13.65 37.30 18.88
CA LEU A 793 13.63 37.60 17.44
C LEU A 793 12.44 38.50 17.07
N THR A 794 12.70 39.51 16.25
CA THR A 794 11.69 40.42 15.67
C THR A 794 11.40 40.03 14.21
N PRO A 795 10.37 40.60 13.56
CA PRO A 795 10.17 40.44 12.10
C PRO A 795 11.28 41.09 11.25
N TYR A 796 12.15 41.91 11.84
CA TYR A 796 13.33 42.47 11.18
C TYR A 796 14.59 41.60 11.41
N ASP A 797 14.51 40.57 12.25
CA ASP A 797 15.55 39.56 12.41
C ASP A 797 15.34 38.37 11.47
N TRP A 798 16.44 37.79 10.99
CA TRP A 798 16.45 36.56 10.21
C TRP A 798 17.46 35.58 10.79
N VAL A 799 17.14 34.29 10.71
CA VAL A 799 17.99 33.20 11.19
C VAL A 799 18.26 32.23 10.05
N LEU A 800 19.53 31.91 9.85
CA LEU A 800 20.05 31.01 8.83
C LEU A 800 20.58 29.76 9.54
N HIS A 801 19.76 28.71 9.54
CA HIS A 801 20.00 27.46 10.27
C HIS A 801 20.96 26.56 9.48
N MET A 802 22.00 26.06 10.17
CA MET A 802 23.11 25.31 9.58
C MET A 802 23.44 24.07 10.43
N ASP A 803 23.76 22.93 9.80
CA ASP A 803 24.32 21.75 10.48
C ASP A 803 25.81 22.00 10.86
N GLU A 804 26.30 21.34 11.92
CA GLU A 804 27.58 21.64 12.59
C GLU A 804 28.86 21.64 11.71
N GLU A 805 28.84 20.98 10.56
CA GLU A 805 29.98 20.94 9.65
C GLU A 805 29.94 21.93 8.48
N SER A 806 28.84 22.65 8.34
CA SER A 806 28.43 23.33 7.11
C SER A 806 29.15 24.67 6.90
N THR A 807 29.57 24.96 5.67
CA THR A 807 30.20 26.26 5.32
C THR A 807 29.56 26.92 4.09
N MET A 808 29.71 28.24 3.99
CA MET A 808 29.33 29.02 2.80
C MET A 808 30.33 30.15 2.52
N ASP A 809 30.21 30.73 1.33
CA ASP A 809 31.01 31.83 0.79
C ASP A 809 30.26 33.17 0.76
N ALA A 810 30.95 34.23 0.34
CA ALA A 810 30.41 35.58 0.32
C ALA A 810 29.29 35.82 -0.73
N GLU A 811 29.24 35.07 -1.84
CA GLU A 811 28.14 35.19 -2.82
C GLU A 811 26.89 34.50 -2.29
N SER A 812 27.05 33.42 -1.52
CA SER A 812 25.96 32.73 -0.84
C SER A 812 25.33 33.59 0.26
N LEU A 813 26.13 34.39 0.98
CA LEU A 813 25.62 35.45 1.86
C LEU A 813 24.91 36.56 1.06
N ARG A 814 25.47 37.03 -0.07
CA ARG A 814 24.79 37.99 -0.96
C ARG A 814 23.42 37.45 -1.40
N GLY A 815 23.33 36.17 -1.76
CA GLY A 815 22.07 35.49 -2.11
C GLY A 815 21.03 35.48 -0.98
N CYS A 816 21.48 35.37 0.29
CA CYS A 816 20.60 35.51 1.45
C CYS A 816 20.08 36.95 1.60
N MET A 817 20.94 37.95 1.44
CA MET A 817 20.55 39.36 1.52
C MET A 817 19.61 39.79 0.38
N ASP A 818 19.91 39.36 -0.85
CA ASP A 818 19.04 39.52 -2.03
C ASP A 818 17.67 38.85 -1.84
N PHE A 819 17.62 37.70 -1.17
CA PHE A 819 16.36 37.05 -0.80
C PHE A 819 15.55 37.92 0.16
N ILE A 820 16.17 38.40 1.24
CA ILE A 820 15.49 39.25 2.25
C ILE A 820 14.95 40.52 1.58
N ARG A 821 15.78 41.16 0.73
CA ARG A 821 15.50 42.44 0.07
C ARG A 821 14.45 42.34 -1.03
N TYR A 822 14.49 41.32 -1.89
CA TYR A 822 13.73 41.27 -3.16
C TYR A 822 12.80 40.06 -3.32
N ASN A 823 12.50 39.31 -2.25
CA ASN A 823 11.60 38.15 -2.28
C ASN A 823 10.48 38.30 -1.23
N THR A 824 9.23 38.11 -1.62
CA THR A 824 8.08 38.11 -0.69
C THR A 824 8.01 36.86 0.18
N ALA A 825 8.85 35.85 -0.08
CA ALA A 825 8.95 34.66 0.73
C ALA A 825 9.39 34.94 2.19
N HIS A 826 9.07 33.98 3.06
CA HIS A 826 9.23 34.06 4.52
C HIS A 826 10.21 32.99 5.05
N ILE A 827 10.36 31.91 4.28
CA ILE A 827 11.33 30.83 4.48
C ILE A 827 12.12 30.69 3.18
N GLY A 828 13.45 30.59 3.25
CA GLY A 828 14.34 30.37 2.12
C GLY A 828 15.12 29.07 2.24
N GLN A 829 15.31 28.37 1.12
CA GLN A 829 16.20 27.20 0.99
C GLN A 829 17.14 27.43 -0.20
N GLY A 830 18.45 27.33 0.03
CA GLY A 830 19.47 27.34 -1.04
C GLY A 830 20.02 25.95 -1.35
N ILE A 831 20.99 25.86 -2.27
CA ILE A 831 21.57 24.59 -2.75
C ILE A 831 22.56 24.04 -1.71
N ILE A 832 22.40 22.76 -1.33
CA ILE A 832 23.38 22.02 -0.52
C ILE A 832 24.22 21.10 -1.41
N ILE A 833 25.55 21.12 -1.24
CA ILE A 833 26.50 20.20 -1.88
C ILE A 833 27.42 19.53 -0.85
N TYR A 834 27.91 18.33 -1.16
CA TYR A 834 28.61 17.49 -0.18
C TYR A 834 30.15 17.53 -0.31
N ASN A 835 30.71 18.71 -0.58
CA ASN A 835 32.14 18.94 -0.79
C ASN A 835 32.85 19.76 0.32
N GLY A 836 32.18 20.00 1.47
CA GLY A 836 32.57 20.96 2.50
C GLY A 836 33.87 20.70 3.26
N LYS A 837 34.62 19.64 2.94
CA LYS A 837 35.93 19.30 3.51
C LYS A 837 36.89 18.88 2.39
N ARG A 838 37.52 19.87 1.75
CA ARG A 838 38.32 19.68 0.52
C ARG A 838 39.40 18.60 0.62
N GLU A 839 40.00 18.44 1.80
CA GLU A 839 41.04 17.44 2.10
C GLU A 839 40.55 15.98 2.01
N THR A 840 39.25 15.73 2.22
CA THR A 840 38.68 14.36 2.27
C THR A 840 37.51 14.15 1.30
N TYR A 841 37.19 15.14 0.46
CA TYR A 841 36.04 15.13 -0.46
C TYR A 841 35.91 13.83 -1.28
N TRP A 842 37.03 13.30 -1.80
CA TRP A 842 37.07 12.01 -2.50
C TRP A 842 37.72 10.85 -1.70
N LYS A 843 38.06 11.05 -0.42
CA LYS A 843 38.61 9.96 0.43
C LYS A 843 37.58 8.86 0.65
N ASN A 844 36.33 9.26 0.92
CA ASN A 844 35.17 8.37 1.06
C ASN A 844 34.26 8.48 -0.19
N TRP A 845 34.86 8.56 -1.39
CA TRP A 845 34.24 8.80 -2.70
C TRP A 845 32.88 8.12 -2.91
N PHE A 846 32.79 6.87 -2.46
CA PHE A 846 31.61 6.02 -2.54
C PHE A 846 30.34 6.67 -1.97
N PHE A 847 30.43 7.37 -0.83
CA PHE A 847 29.28 8.05 -0.22
C PHE A 847 29.05 9.45 -0.82
N GLY A 848 30.09 10.14 -1.28
CA GLY A 848 29.95 11.38 -2.05
C GLY A 848 29.16 11.17 -3.36
N VAL A 849 29.47 10.07 -4.07
CA VAL A 849 28.70 9.64 -5.26
C VAL A 849 27.26 9.25 -4.89
N ALA A 850 27.05 8.60 -3.74
CA ALA A 850 25.71 8.30 -3.22
C ALA A 850 24.87 9.56 -2.97
N ASP A 851 25.51 10.66 -2.54
CA ASP A 851 24.86 11.95 -2.29
C ASP A 851 24.69 12.84 -3.54
N CYS A 852 25.32 12.51 -4.67
CA CYS A 852 25.17 13.29 -5.91
C CYS A 852 23.71 13.37 -6.40
N ILE A 853 22.88 12.33 -6.21
CA ILE A 853 21.44 12.40 -6.52
C ILE A 853 20.73 13.51 -5.72
N ARG A 854 21.18 13.82 -4.50
CA ARG A 854 20.58 14.87 -3.65
C ARG A 854 20.89 16.25 -4.20
N VAL A 855 22.10 16.44 -4.73
CA VAL A 855 22.48 17.67 -5.43
C VAL A 855 21.72 17.80 -6.75
N GLY A 856 21.51 16.70 -7.49
CA GLY A 856 20.62 16.69 -8.66
C GLY A 856 19.17 17.06 -8.31
N ASP A 857 18.63 16.51 -7.23
CA ASP A 857 17.32 16.85 -6.68
C ASP A 857 17.24 18.33 -6.30
N GLU A 858 18.30 18.88 -5.69
CA GLU A 858 18.43 20.31 -5.35
C GLU A 858 18.31 21.21 -6.57
N LEU A 859 19.03 20.87 -7.64
CA LEU A 859 18.97 21.57 -8.93
C LEU A 859 17.62 21.37 -9.64
N ALA A 860 16.93 20.25 -9.40
CA ALA A 860 15.65 19.91 -10.02
C ALA A 860 14.42 20.26 -9.17
N ARG A 861 13.94 19.33 -8.33
CA ARG A 861 12.64 19.47 -7.66
C ARG A 861 12.66 20.49 -6.52
N PHE A 862 13.78 20.70 -5.84
CA PHE A 862 13.87 21.75 -4.81
C PHE A 862 13.98 23.15 -5.44
N SER A 863 14.68 23.30 -6.59
CA SER A 863 14.55 24.48 -7.46
C SER A 863 13.08 24.72 -7.83
N LEU A 864 12.36 23.72 -8.37
CA LEU A 864 10.95 23.85 -8.77
C LEU A 864 10.06 24.39 -7.64
N GLN A 865 10.22 23.85 -6.41
CA GLN A 865 9.38 24.30 -5.30
C GLN A 865 9.75 25.70 -4.81
N GLY A 866 11.05 26.06 -4.80
CA GLY A 866 11.53 27.37 -4.38
C GLY A 866 11.32 28.48 -5.41
N ASN A 867 11.31 28.14 -6.70
CA ASN A 867 11.18 29.09 -7.80
C ASN A 867 9.73 29.26 -8.29
N ILE A 868 8.97 28.18 -8.50
CA ILE A 868 7.58 28.26 -9.02
C ILE A 868 6.52 28.01 -7.95
N ILE A 869 6.64 26.93 -7.16
CA ILE A 869 5.52 26.52 -6.27
C ILE A 869 5.38 27.42 -5.04
N LYS A 870 6.50 27.97 -4.55
CA LYS A 870 6.63 28.79 -3.34
C LYS A 870 6.11 28.12 -2.05
N ARG A 871 6.15 26.78 -1.97
CA ARG A 871 5.67 25.97 -0.82
C ARG A 871 6.55 24.72 -0.62
N PRO A 872 6.68 24.20 0.62
CA PRO A 872 7.47 23.01 0.93
C PRO A 872 6.72 21.72 0.54
N VAL A 873 6.69 21.40 -0.76
CA VAL A 873 5.96 20.25 -1.32
C VAL A 873 6.79 18.96 -1.29
N PHE A 874 8.10 19.06 -1.54
CA PHE A 874 8.99 17.93 -1.78
C PHE A 874 9.94 17.61 -0.61
N GLY A 875 10.04 18.53 0.35
CA GLY A 875 10.92 18.49 1.51
C GLY A 875 11.35 19.90 1.91
N VAL A 876 12.04 20.00 3.05
CA VAL A 876 12.91 21.11 3.46
C VAL A 876 14.12 20.45 4.13
N HIS A 877 15.27 21.12 4.12
CA HIS A 877 16.48 20.62 4.78
C HIS A 877 16.74 21.45 6.03
N GLY A 878 17.05 20.84 7.18
CA GLY A 878 17.38 21.54 8.43
C GLY A 878 18.73 22.28 8.42
N SER A 879 19.26 22.59 7.24
CA SER A 879 20.53 23.24 6.97
C SER A 879 20.37 24.06 5.67
N PHE A 880 21.11 25.17 5.55
CA PHE A 880 20.85 26.25 4.59
C PHE A 880 19.39 26.75 4.58
N LEU A 881 18.75 26.70 5.75
CA LEU A 881 17.35 27.06 5.94
C LEU A 881 17.26 28.44 6.57
N MET A 882 16.84 29.43 5.79
CA MET A 882 16.67 30.80 6.27
C MET A 882 15.22 31.06 6.67
N ILE A 883 14.98 31.63 7.84
CA ILE A 883 13.66 31.86 8.41
C ILE A 883 13.60 33.27 8.98
N ASN A 884 12.48 33.97 8.77
CA ASN A 884 12.23 35.26 9.41
C ASN A 884 11.75 35.07 10.87
N GLY A 885 12.16 35.96 11.79
CA GLY A 885 11.85 35.85 13.21
C GLY A 885 10.35 35.83 13.55
N ASP A 886 9.50 36.46 12.75
CA ASP A 886 8.04 36.39 12.89
C ASP A 886 7.50 34.96 12.65
N VAL A 887 8.06 34.26 11.66
CA VAL A 887 7.70 32.87 11.35
C VAL A 887 8.12 31.97 12.51
N GLU A 888 9.33 32.10 13.02
CA GLU A 888 9.79 31.29 14.16
C GLU A 888 8.93 31.54 15.41
N ASN A 889 8.57 32.79 15.71
CA ASN A 889 7.71 33.08 16.85
C ASN A 889 6.27 32.57 16.67
N LYS A 890 5.69 32.68 15.47
CA LYS A 890 4.33 32.20 15.19
C LYS A 890 4.24 30.68 15.01
N VAL A 891 5.30 30.01 14.56
CA VAL A 891 5.34 28.55 14.34
C VAL A 891 5.86 27.80 15.58
N THR A 892 6.92 28.33 16.22
CA THR A 892 7.81 27.73 17.23
C THR A 892 8.54 26.46 16.76
N TRP A 893 9.52 26.01 17.53
CA TRP A 893 10.24 24.74 17.30
C TRP A 893 9.73 23.61 18.21
N ASP A 894 8.51 23.71 18.72
CA ASP A 894 7.97 22.81 19.74
C ASP A 894 7.41 21.50 19.16
N PHE A 895 8.27 20.80 18.41
CA PHE A 895 7.97 19.61 17.62
C PHE A 895 8.55 18.34 18.23
N GLY A 896 7.90 17.21 17.96
CA GLY A 896 8.21 15.92 18.57
C GLY A 896 8.76 14.85 17.61
N SER A 897 8.88 15.15 16.31
CA SER A 897 9.33 14.21 15.28
C SER A 897 10.86 14.07 15.20
N LEU A 898 11.32 13.25 14.24
CA LEU A 898 12.74 13.07 13.86
C LEU A 898 13.10 13.85 12.57
N ALA A 899 12.22 14.76 12.16
CA ALA A 899 12.32 15.62 10.97
C ALA A 899 11.66 16.97 11.29
N GLU A 900 12.15 17.61 12.37
CA GLU A 900 11.64 18.85 12.93
C GLU A 900 11.68 20.02 11.93
N ASP A 901 12.65 19.99 11.02
CA ASP A 901 12.83 20.89 9.89
C ASP A 901 11.63 20.83 8.92
N PHE A 902 11.23 19.62 8.55
CA PHE A 902 10.09 19.43 7.67
C PHE A 902 8.76 19.65 8.40
N GLU A 903 8.63 19.22 9.67
CA GLU A 903 7.43 19.48 10.48
C GLU A 903 7.18 20.99 10.65
N PHE A 904 8.22 21.78 10.96
CA PHE A 904 8.18 23.24 10.97
C PHE A 904 7.68 23.79 9.63
N SER A 905 8.22 23.31 8.50
CA SER A 905 7.83 23.79 7.17
C SER A 905 6.34 23.58 6.86
N GLN A 906 5.76 22.46 7.30
CA GLN A 906 4.34 22.16 7.10
C GLN A 906 3.46 23.00 8.05
N ALA A 907 3.88 23.17 9.31
CA ALA A 907 3.20 24.04 10.27
C ALA A 907 3.22 25.53 9.84
N ALA A 908 4.31 25.97 9.22
CA ALA A 908 4.42 27.30 8.62
C ALA A 908 3.49 27.47 7.41
N TRP A 909 3.43 26.49 6.50
CA TRP A 909 2.50 26.48 5.36
C TRP A 909 1.03 26.50 5.83
N GLY A 910 0.70 25.76 6.89
CA GLY A 910 -0.61 25.81 7.54
C GLY A 910 -1.00 27.20 8.08
N LYS A 911 -0.02 28.06 8.35
CA LYS A 911 -0.19 29.46 8.82
C LYS A 911 -0.01 30.49 7.70
N GLY A 912 -0.13 30.07 6.43
CA GLY A 912 -0.06 30.95 5.26
C GLY A 912 1.36 31.30 4.78
N PHE A 913 2.41 30.94 5.54
CA PHE A 913 3.80 31.26 5.19
C PHE A 913 4.29 30.51 3.94
N THR A 914 5.32 31.08 3.32
CA THR A 914 5.70 30.79 1.94
C THR A 914 7.20 30.53 1.79
N LEU A 915 7.56 29.45 1.11
CA LEU A 915 8.95 29.07 0.80
C LEU A 915 9.45 29.80 -0.46
N GLY A 916 10.76 30.04 -0.54
CA GLY A 916 11.43 30.49 -1.76
C GLY A 916 12.83 29.89 -1.92
N ARG A 917 13.38 29.97 -3.13
CA ARG A 917 14.77 29.63 -3.43
C ARG A 917 15.71 30.76 -2.99
N ILE A 918 16.82 30.41 -2.34
CA ILE A 918 17.99 31.27 -2.17
C ILE A 918 19.00 30.92 -3.28
N HIS A 919 19.48 31.89 -4.05
CA HIS A 919 20.54 31.67 -5.05
C HIS A 919 21.90 31.73 -4.35
N GLY A 920 22.34 30.59 -3.80
CA GLY A 920 23.60 30.43 -3.04
C GLY A 920 23.92 28.94 -2.86
N VAL A 921 25.10 28.64 -2.30
CA VAL A 921 25.63 27.27 -2.13
C VAL A 921 26.21 27.04 -0.72
N VAL A 922 25.69 26.04 -0.02
CA VAL A 922 26.20 25.54 1.27
C VAL A 922 26.89 24.19 1.09
N ARG A 923 27.95 23.96 1.87
CA ARG A 923 28.87 22.84 1.68
C ARG A 923 28.94 21.98 2.94
N GLU A 924 28.42 20.77 2.84
CA GLU A 924 28.28 19.76 3.91
C GLU A 924 29.24 18.56 3.71
N GLN A 925 29.15 17.54 4.57
CA GLN A 925 29.93 16.30 4.44
C GLN A 925 29.01 15.06 4.37
N SER A 926 29.29 14.16 3.43
CA SER A 926 28.64 12.84 3.34
C SER A 926 29.03 11.94 4.52
N PRO A 927 28.19 10.95 4.91
CA PRO A 927 28.53 9.99 5.97
C PRO A 927 29.80 9.17 5.65
N GLU A 928 30.62 8.89 6.65
CA GLU A 928 31.87 8.10 6.45
C GLU A 928 31.64 6.58 6.29
N GLY A 929 30.44 6.07 6.59
CA GLY A 929 30.22 4.63 6.74
C GLY A 929 28.84 4.13 6.37
N TRP A 930 28.82 2.95 5.74
CA TRP A 930 27.65 2.20 5.26
C TRP A 930 26.46 2.17 6.23
N MET A 931 26.71 1.78 7.47
CA MET A 931 25.69 1.66 8.51
C MET A 931 25.13 3.04 8.91
N ASP A 932 25.95 4.09 8.85
CA ASP A 932 25.56 5.44 9.24
C ASP A 932 24.81 6.17 8.10
N PHE A 933 25.18 5.91 6.84
CA PHE A 933 24.36 6.25 5.66
C PHE A 933 22.97 5.60 5.75
N ILE A 934 22.88 4.28 6.00
CA ILE A 934 21.60 3.56 6.11
C ILE A 934 20.75 4.08 7.30
N LYS A 935 21.36 4.38 8.46
CA LYS A 935 20.68 5.06 9.58
C LYS A 935 20.14 6.43 9.18
N GLN A 936 20.92 7.23 8.46
CA GLN A 936 20.55 8.58 8.03
C GLN A 936 19.32 8.55 7.12
N ARG A 937 19.33 7.74 6.05
CA ARG A 937 18.18 7.56 5.14
C ARG A 937 16.94 7.07 5.90
N ARG A 938 17.11 6.09 6.81
CA ARG A 938 16.01 5.63 7.69
C ARG A 938 15.45 6.76 8.55
N ARG A 939 16.30 7.56 9.21
CA ARG A 939 15.86 8.63 10.13
C ARG A 939 14.94 9.61 9.39
N TRP A 940 15.33 10.02 8.18
CA TRP A 940 14.51 10.89 7.35
C TRP A 940 13.19 10.21 6.92
N TYR A 941 13.23 8.98 6.39
CA TYR A 941 12.01 8.28 5.97
C TYR A 941 11.01 8.07 7.14
N MET A 942 11.50 7.67 8.31
CA MET A 942 10.69 7.48 9.52
C MET A 942 10.17 8.82 10.06
N GLY A 943 11.04 9.84 10.18
CA GLY A 943 10.67 11.16 10.68
C GLY A 943 9.58 11.79 9.83
N ILE A 944 9.77 11.83 8.50
CA ILE A 944 8.80 12.37 7.56
C ILE A 944 7.50 11.54 7.56
N ARG A 945 7.56 10.21 7.60
CA ARG A 945 6.37 9.34 7.70
C ARG A 945 5.58 9.56 9.01
N GLY A 946 6.24 9.95 10.10
CA GLY A 946 5.65 10.15 11.41
C GLY A 946 4.93 11.49 11.61
N ILE A 947 5.07 12.46 10.69
CA ILE A 947 4.42 13.77 10.81
C ILE A 947 2.92 13.64 10.55
N ASN A 948 2.12 13.93 11.58
CA ASN A 948 0.66 14.01 11.46
C ASN A 948 0.25 15.34 10.81
N GLY A 949 -0.78 15.32 9.96
CA GLY A 949 -1.32 16.53 9.32
C GLY A 949 -0.58 17.00 8.06
N LEU A 950 0.36 16.22 7.51
CA LEU A 950 1.01 16.48 6.22
C LEU A 950 0.02 16.83 5.09
N PHE A 951 0.34 17.86 4.31
CA PHE A 951 -0.43 18.23 3.11
C PHE A 951 -0.43 17.11 2.07
N PHE A 952 -1.46 17.08 1.21
CA PHE A 952 -1.70 15.98 0.26
C PHE A 952 -0.54 15.70 -0.71
N LEU A 953 0.13 16.74 -1.22
CA LEU A 953 1.25 16.58 -2.15
C LEU A 953 2.52 16.02 -1.47
N PRO A 954 2.98 16.52 -0.30
CA PRO A 954 3.95 15.83 0.53
C PRO A 954 3.64 14.36 0.80
N GLN A 955 2.38 14.01 1.11
CA GLN A 955 1.99 12.61 1.28
C GLN A 955 2.16 11.76 0.02
N ILE A 956 2.04 12.34 -1.18
CA ILE A 956 2.32 11.65 -2.45
C ILE A 956 3.83 11.50 -2.64
N ALA A 957 4.64 12.53 -2.37
CA ALA A 957 6.10 12.47 -2.51
C ALA A 957 6.72 11.32 -1.69
N ILE A 958 6.25 11.12 -0.45
CA ILE A 958 6.69 10.00 0.41
C ILE A 958 6.31 8.64 -0.22
N LYS A 959 5.07 8.51 -0.73
CA LYS A 959 4.58 7.27 -1.36
C LYS A 959 5.33 6.94 -2.65
N LEU A 960 5.75 7.96 -3.41
CA LEU A 960 6.60 7.79 -4.60
C LEU A 960 8.01 7.32 -4.21
N TRP A 961 8.58 7.83 -3.11
CA TRP A 961 9.86 7.33 -2.59
C TRP A 961 9.76 5.85 -2.19
N THR A 962 8.66 5.42 -1.55
CA THR A 962 8.40 3.98 -1.31
C THR A 962 8.22 3.19 -2.61
N ALA A 963 7.52 3.76 -3.60
CA ALA A 963 7.30 3.13 -4.90
C ALA A 963 8.60 2.88 -5.69
N GLY A 964 9.63 3.69 -5.46
CA GLY A 964 10.98 3.49 -6.00
C GLY A 964 11.59 2.11 -5.69
N ILE A 965 11.28 1.51 -4.54
CA ILE A 965 11.71 0.13 -4.21
C ILE A 965 11.19 -0.86 -5.25
N PHE A 966 9.96 -0.68 -5.74
CA PHE A 966 9.32 -1.62 -6.67
C PHE A 966 9.80 -1.42 -8.10
N CYS A 967 10.22 -0.19 -8.45
CA CYS A 967 10.97 0.07 -9.68
C CYS A 967 12.34 -0.63 -9.64
N LEU A 968 13.07 -0.48 -8.54
CA LEU A 968 14.37 -1.15 -8.30
C LEU A 968 14.24 -2.68 -8.35
N VAL A 969 13.25 -3.26 -7.65
CA VAL A 969 12.99 -4.71 -7.67
C VAL A 969 12.62 -5.18 -9.08
N ALA A 970 11.79 -4.44 -9.82
CA ALA A 970 11.48 -4.78 -11.21
C ALA A 970 12.72 -4.77 -12.11
N THR A 971 13.63 -3.81 -11.94
CA THR A 971 14.93 -3.79 -12.65
C THR A 971 15.82 -4.97 -12.25
N LEU A 972 15.96 -5.25 -10.95
CA LEU A 972 16.76 -6.36 -10.41
C LEU A 972 16.20 -7.74 -10.77
N VAL A 973 14.90 -7.85 -11.05
CA VAL A 973 14.28 -9.06 -11.63
C VAL A 973 14.50 -9.10 -13.14
N ASN A 974 14.29 -7.98 -13.85
CA ASN A 974 14.37 -7.94 -15.31
C ASN A 974 15.79 -8.18 -15.84
N ILE A 975 16.85 -7.76 -15.14
CA ILE A 975 18.25 -8.00 -15.54
C ILE A 975 18.55 -9.51 -15.68
N PRO A 976 18.49 -10.35 -14.63
CA PRO A 976 18.75 -11.78 -14.77
C PRO A 976 17.73 -12.48 -15.66
N PHE A 977 16.46 -12.05 -15.67
CA PHE A 977 15.45 -12.65 -16.55
C PHE A 977 15.74 -12.41 -18.03
N SER A 978 16.23 -11.21 -18.41
CA SER A 978 16.55 -10.87 -19.80
C SER A 978 17.95 -11.36 -20.24
N LEU A 979 18.76 -11.86 -19.31
CA LEU A 979 20.11 -12.41 -19.58
C LEU A 979 20.20 -13.94 -19.47
N LEU A 980 19.28 -14.58 -18.75
CA LEU A 980 19.30 -16.03 -18.49
C LEU A 980 18.10 -16.79 -19.08
N LEU A 981 17.07 -16.08 -19.56
CA LEU A 981 15.87 -16.67 -20.14
C LEU A 981 15.54 -15.95 -21.47
N GLU A 982 15.72 -16.66 -22.59
CA GLU A 982 15.33 -16.20 -23.94
C GLU A 982 13.86 -15.77 -24.02
N TRP A 983 13.04 -16.29 -23.11
CA TRP A 983 11.61 -16.09 -23.04
C TRP A 983 11.19 -14.88 -22.17
N SER A 984 11.99 -13.81 -22.15
CA SER A 984 11.65 -12.58 -21.42
C SER A 984 10.56 -11.72 -22.09
N GLY A 985 10.21 -12.02 -23.35
CA GLY A 985 9.16 -11.35 -24.13
C GLY A 985 9.50 -9.90 -24.52
N GLU A 986 8.85 -9.40 -25.56
CA GLU A 986 9.00 -8.00 -26.00
C GLU A 986 8.36 -7.02 -24.99
N THR A 987 8.79 -5.76 -25.00
CA THR A 987 8.18 -4.71 -24.16
C THR A 987 7.21 -3.86 -24.98
N PRO A 988 6.01 -3.49 -24.49
CA PRO A 988 5.14 -2.56 -25.22
C PRO A 988 5.86 -1.22 -25.43
N ARG A 989 5.87 -0.69 -26.67
CA ARG A 989 6.62 0.55 -27.01
C ARG A 989 6.38 1.71 -26.05
N TRP A 990 5.14 1.90 -25.59
CA TRP A 990 4.80 2.96 -24.63
C TRP A 990 5.52 2.81 -23.29
N LEU A 991 5.66 1.58 -22.79
CA LEU A 991 6.33 1.25 -21.52
C LEU A 991 7.85 1.30 -21.67
N TYR A 992 8.38 0.91 -22.84
CA TYR A 992 9.78 1.02 -23.20
C TYR A 992 10.25 2.48 -23.30
N VAL A 993 9.45 3.36 -23.94
CA VAL A 993 9.72 4.81 -23.98
C VAL A 993 9.69 5.42 -22.57
N ILE A 994 8.76 5.00 -21.71
CA ILE A 994 8.73 5.43 -20.29
C ILE A 994 9.98 4.98 -19.54
N SER A 995 10.42 3.72 -19.68
CA SER A 995 11.62 3.24 -18.96
C SER A 995 12.90 3.93 -19.45
N CYS A 996 13.03 4.21 -20.75
CA CYS A 996 14.14 4.99 -21.31
C CYS A 996 14.15 6.45 -20.81
N PHE A 997 12.99 7.11 -20.72
CA PHE A 997 12.87 8.45 -20.14
C PHE A 997 13.24 8.46 -18.64
N CYS A 998 12.74 7.50 -17.87
CA CYS A 998 13.08 7.36 -16.45
C CYS A 998 14.59 7.09 -16.27
N PHE A 999 15.21 6.26 -17.11
CA PHE A 999 16.65 6.00 -17.10
C PHE A 999 17.46 7.29 -17.32
N GLY A 1000 17.20 8.01 -18.41
CA GLY A 1000 17.93 9.25 -18.75
C GLY A 1000 17.79 10.32 -17.66
N ASN A 1001 16.62 10.39 -17.02
CA ASN A 1001 16.36 11.29 -15.90
C ASN A 1001 17.15 10.90 -14.62
N PHE A 1002 17.09 9.64 -14.19
CA PHE A 1002 17.82 9.19 -12.99
C PHE A 1002 19.34 9.33 -13.16
N TYR A 1003 19.88 8.99 -14.33
CA TYR A 1003 21.30 9.22 -14.60
C TYR A 1003 21.65 10.71 -14.62
N TRP A 1004 20.80 11.57 -15.20
CA TRP A 1004 21.07 13.02 -15.17
C TRP A 1004 20.98 13.63 -13.76
N LEU A 1005 20.12 13.13 -12.87
CA LEU A 1005 20.12 13.55 -11.46
C LEU A 1005 21.48 13.30 -10.79
N TYR A 1006 22.04 12.10 -10.92
CA TYR A 1006 23.38 11.83 -10.39
C TYR A 1006 24.48 12.64 -11.12
N TYR A 1007 24.46 12.71 -12.46
CA TYR A 1007 25.50 13.41 -13.23
C TYR A 1007 25.50 14.92 -13.01
N SER A 1008 24.33 15.58 -13.00
CA SER A 1008 24.23 17.02 -12.72
C SER A 1008 24.73 17.36 -11.32
N GLY A 1009 24.37 16.55 -10.31
CA GLY A 1009 24.84 16.72 -8.95
C GLY A 1009 26.35 16.50 -8.78
N LEU A 1010 26.90 15.50 -9.47
CA LEU A 1010 28.35 15.28 -9.56
C LEU A 1010 29.04 16.49 -10.20
N PHE A 1011 28.72 16.83 -11.45
CA PHE A 1011 29.40 17.91 -12.17
C PHE A 1011 29.29 19.25 -11.45
N PHE A 1012 28.16 19.57 -10.83
CA PHE A 1012 28.02 20.80 -10.03
C PHE A 1012 28.97 20.80 -8.82
N SER A 1013 29.08 19.69 -8.08
CA SER A 1013 29.96 19.57 -6.91
C SER A 1013 31.47 19.57 -7.27
N GLU A 1014 31.82 18.96 -8.41
CA GLU A 1014 33.17 18.93 -8.97
C GLU A 1014 33.64 20.30 -9.48
N ILE A 1015 32.76 21.06 -10.12
CA ILE A 1015 33.04 22.42 -10.59
C ILE A 1015 33.23 23.37 -9.40
N ASP A 1016 32.40 23.26 -8.36
CA ASP A 1016 32.56 24.08 -7.14
C ASP A 1016 33.90 23.86 -6.44
N TYR A 1017 34.32 22.60 -6.33
CA TYR A 1017 35.60 22.23 -5.73
C TYR A 1017 36.77 23.03 -6.35
N GLY A 1018 36.72 23.24 -7.66
CA GLY A 1018 37.66 24.06 -8.42
C GLY A 1018 39.03 23.42 -8.52
N TYR A 1019 39.08 22.26 -9.15
CA TYR A 1019 40.30 21.51 -9.41
C TYR A 1019 41.36 22.36 -10.11
N LYS A 1020 42.61 22.29 -9.64
CA LYS A 1020 43.76 22.83 -10.37
C LYS A 1020 43.96 22.01 -11.65
N TRP A 1021 44.55 22.60 -12.69
CA TRP A 1021 44.74 21.96 -14.02
C TRP A 1021 45.26 20.52 -13.94
N HIS A 1022 46.30 20.27 -13.13
CA HIS A 1022 46.91 18.95 -12.92
C HIS A 1022 46.03 17.92 -12.17
N GLN A 1023 44.84 18.32 -11.72
CA GLN A 1023 43.85 17.49 -11.02
C GLN A 1023 42.56 17.29 -11.84
N MET A 1024 42.34 18.07 -12.91
CA MET A 1024 41.09 18.03 -13.70
C MET A 1024 40.81 16.67 -14.36
N TRP A 1025 41.83 15.82 -14.51
CA TRP A 1025 41.67 14.42 -14.96
C TRP A 1025 40.79 13.58 -14.03
N GLN A 1026 40.59 13.99 -12.78
CA GLN A 1026 39.74 13.30 -11.82
C GLN A 1026 38.26 13.35 -12.22
N ILE A 1027 37.78 14.46 -12.77
CA ILE A 1027 36.37 14.67 -13.15
C ILE A 1027 35.85 13.58 -14.12
N PRO A 1028 36.52 13.27 -15.27
CA PRO A 1028 36.07 12.17 -16.13
C PRO A 1028 36.21 10.79 -15.49
N VAL A 1029 37.20 10.56 -14.62
CA VAL A 1029 37.32 9.30 -13.86
C VAL A 1029 36.13 9.13 -12.90
N HIS A 1030 35.74 10.20 -12.21
CA HIS A 1030 34.57 10.23 -11.32
C HIS A 1030 33.26 10.03 -12.10
N ALA A 1031 33.15 10.62 -13.30
CA ALA A 1031 32.01 10.42 -14.19
C ALA A 1031 31.87 8.98 -14.70
N VAL A 1032 32.98 8.28 -14.96
CA VAL A 1032 32.98 6.85 -15.30
C VAL A 1032 32.69 5.98 -14.06
N ALA A 1033 33.26 6.33 -12.90
CA ALA A 1033 33.01 5.61 -11.65
C ALA A 1033 31.53 5.66 -11.22
N LEU A 1034 30.86 6.80 -11.45
CA LEU A 1034 29.41 6.96 -11.21
C LEU A 1034 28.57 5.96 -12.03
N LEU A 1035 28.94 5.63 -13.27
CA LEU A 1035 28.24 4.64 -14.10
C LEU A 1035 28.15 3.28 -13.40
N ILE A 1036 29.23 2.88 -12.71
CA ILE A 1036 29.35 1.60 -12.01
C ILE A 1036 28.71 1.67 -10.61
N LEU A 1037 28.83 2.80 -9.92
CA LEU A 1037 28.27 2.98 -8.57
C LEU A 1037 26.76 3.21 -8.53
N GLN A 1038 26.17 3.85 -9.54
CA GLN A 1038 24.76 4.25 -9.51
C GLN A 1038 23.79 3.09 -9.22
N PRO A 1039 23.93 1.89 -9.85
CA PRO A 1039 23.04 0.77 -9.56
C PRO A 1039 23.21 0.23 -8.13
N ILE A 1040 24.44 0.27 -7.61
CA ILE A 1040 24.76 -0.14 -6.23
C ILE A 1040 24.10 0.85 -5.25
N MET A 1041 24.15 2.16 -5.54
CA MET A 1041 23.57 3.18 -4.67
C MET A 1041 22.04 3.18 -4.70
N ALA A 1042 21.42 2.97 -5.87
CA ALA A 1042 19.99 2.72 -5.96
C ALA A 1042 19.56 1.49 -5.10
N PHE A 1043 20.35 0.40 -5.13
CA PHE A 1043 20.10 -0.76 -4.28
C PHE A 1043 20.21 -0.45 -2.78
N VAL A 1044 21.23 0.32 -2.37
CA VAL A 1044 21.54 0.62 -0.96
C VAL A 1044 20.57 1.65 -0.36
N GLU A 1045 20.11 2.63 -1.14
CA GLU A 1045 18.98 3.48 -0.74
C GLU A 1045 17.69 2.66 -0.60
N GLY A 1046 17.43 1.73 -1.53
CA GLY A 1046 16.34 0.76 -1.43
C GLY A 1046 16.40 -0.05 -0.13
N MET A 1047 17.56 -0.64 0.19
CA MET A 1047 17.80 -1.31 1.47
C MET A 1047 17.53 -0.42 2.68
N ALA A 1048 17.85 0.88 2.60
CA ALA A 1048 17.64 1.79 3.72
C ALA A 1048 16.15 2.15 3.93
N VAL A 1049 15.36 2.24 2.85
CA VAL A 1049 13.89 2.39 2.97
C VAL A 1049 13.25 1.09 3.46
N VAL A 1050 13.73 -0.09 3.01
CA VAL A 1050 13.35 -1.41 3.57
C VAL A 1050 13.65 -1.50 5.07
N TYR A 1051 14.83 -1.06 5.49
CA TYR A 1051 15.27 -0.98 6.89
C TYR A 1051 14.44 0.01 7.72
N ALA A 1052 13.93 1.08 7.09
CA ALA A 1052 12.97 2.00 7.70
C ALA A 1052 11.60 1.34 7.87
N MET A 1053 11.03 0.77 6.81
CA MET A 1053 9.72 0.11 6.84
C MET A 1053 9.66 -1.06 7.84
N SER A 1054 10.77 -1.78 8.03
CA SER A 1054 10.91 -2.89 8.97
C SER A 1054 11.24 -2.48 10.42
N THR A 1055 11.39 -1.18 10.71
CA THR A 1055 11.55 -0.67 12.08
C THR A 1055 10.19 -0.16 12.62
N GLU A 1056 9.87 -0.45 13.88
CA GLU A 1056 8.69 0.12 14.52
C GLU A 1056 8.92 1.58 14.95
N ASP A 1057 7.87 2.41 14.88
CA ASP A 1057 7.94 3.85 15.14
C ASP A 1057 8.45 4.21 16.57
N GLY A 1058 8.34 3.27 17.52
CA GLY A 1058 8.87 3.40 18.90
C GLY A 1058 10.31 2.92 19.13
N GLU A 1059 10.97 2.29 18.15
CA GLU A 1059 12.36 1.82 18.28
C GLU A 1059 13.41 2.88 17.90
N VAL A 1060 13.02 3.95 17.19
CA VAL A 1060 13.95 4.95 16.65
C VAL A 1060 14.13 6.11 17.63
N GLY A 1061 14.93 5.89 18.67
CA GLY A 1061 15.54 7.00 19.41
C GLY A 1061 16.50 7.81 18.52
N PHE A 1062 16.83 9.04 18.94
CA PHE A 1062 17.78 9.89 18.21
C PHE A 1062 19.17 9.23 18.13
N GLN A 1063 19.61 8.89 16.92
CA GLN A 1063 20.91 8.29 16.65
C GLN A 1063 21.87 9.33 16.07
N VAL A 1064 23.08 9.41 16.65
CA VAL A 1064 24.18 10.17 16.06
C VAL A 1064 24.71 9.41 14.85
N ILE A 1065 25.02 10.16 13.79
CA ILE A 1065 25.53 9.69 12.50
C ILE A 1065 26.95 10.24 12.39
N LYS A 1066 27.94 9.42 12.00
CA LYS A 1066 29.29 9.92 11.75
C LYS A 1066 29.38 10.53 10.35
N LYS A 1067 29.90 11.75 10.29
CA LYS A 1067 30.32 12.54 9.12
C LYS A 1067 31.80 12.91 9.34
#